data_AF-A0A2N9M6B2-F1
#
_entry.id   AF-A0A2N9M6B2-F1
#
_cell.length_a   1.000
_cell.length_b   1.000
_cell.length_c   1.000
_cell.angle_alpha   90.00
_cell.angle_beta   90.00
_cell.angle_gamma   90.00
#
_symmetry.space_group_name_H-M   'P 1'
#
loop_
_entity.id
_entity.type
_entity.pdbx_description
1 polymer ?
#
loop_
_entity_poly.entity_id
_entity_poly.type
_entity_poly.pdbx_seq_one_letter_code
_entity_poly.pdbx_strand_id
1 'polypeptide(L)'
;MSQPKQQRDPSLSELINELRRDDVSDQVVEQSADRVWAGLRERFPAPVMAASADVEKIRGCADFQALLPAYLSGGLSAARAALVEDHLHGCVACRHALGEARQGVRPAARLNAEAAASRKTTSTRSKWMMPWAFATGMVIIGLIGFLGGGRWAKMLRGSEAQAAVLSADGTLYLDSGHGGEILPGRSIREDEEVRTAKASSALIRMVDGSTIEMDQRTSFWISKGWRDTTLHLQRGSIIVRAAKQGRGRLEVATRDCLVSVKGTIFAVDEGMKGARVSVIQGEVEVEQGRKTQFLHPGEQVSTESDLAPVPVSYSVSWSRNRSEYLELLGEFAALHKQFESLPGPAPRYTSDLLNMVPADTMFYAAIPNMGSTLTEANRLLQERIQQSAVLQAWWARQQASGGASKEPELIDRLRSFSDYLGDEIVVAMTPDAHSPIVLAELRRPDFRAFIQQQISGNKGDGTHFQMQIIDNPSLLSRAAGTNATLVYFRNNLVAMAADARQLQMVAPLMESRTSSGFTSTPFYSAIRQAYQAGAGLLICADMEQILAHSVGHKEGPSLIRDERTGLADMRYLIMESKDLSGRTENRATLTFAQPRRGLTALLGPPSPMGTLDFVSPTASFAVSFVVEDPQEILQELLSLAESHDPGFTQGLEDFESETGVNVSQDLAAQLGGEVTLALDGPILPTPSWKVSAEVNDPARLEATIEKLVASYNSKADAKAGTLNLTKQDADGRTFYTLQINRPTAAPGAPTEIDYVFVDGNLLAAPSRALLLSSIQNRNTQYTLARSSDFSSRLPRDGFTNCSALVYQNLGAMLGSAVDIPILTPAEKQALETLKQNSGPSLTCAYGEPQEITIANTGNFFGLGFGPLLGIKGAGVLDLLPLLKGGRQ
;
A
#
# COMPACT_ATOMS: atom_id res chain seq x y z
N MET A 1 -71.09 4.90 54.18
CA MET A 1 -69.77 5.18 54.78
C MET A 1 -68.80 4.14 54.26
N SER A 2 -67.98 4.51 53.28
CA SER A 2 -66.99 3.64 52.65
C SER A 2 -65.84 4.51 52.18
N GLN A 3 -64.62 4.22 52.63
CA GLN A 3 -63.38 4.79 52.08
C GLN A 3 -62.61 3.68 51.33
N PRO A 4 -62.02 3.96 50.15
CA PRO A 4 -61.34 2.97 49.33
C PRO A 4 -59.84 2.83 49.65
N LYS A 5 -59.33 1.63 49.39
CA LYS A 5 -57.97 1.11 49.64
C LYS A 5 -56.94 1.70 48.66
N GLN A 6 -55.80 2.14 49.19
CA GLN A 6 -54.55 2.31 48.43
C GLN A 6 -53.64 1.10 48.65
N GLN A 7 -53.28 0.45 47.54
CA GLN A 7 -52.46 -0.75 47.41
C GLN A 7 -51.03 -0.30 47.05
N ARG A 8 -50.02 -0.80 47.76
CA ARG A 8 -48.59 -0.47 47.56
C ARG A 8 -47.98 -1.46 46.57
N ASP A 9 -47.31 -0.98 45.53
CA ASP A 9 -46.62 -1.80 44.52
C ASP A 9 -45.39 -2.52 45.09
N PRO A 10 -45.13 -3.80 44.70
CA PRO A 10 -43.95 -4.55 45.09
C PRO A 10 -42.67 -4.05 44.41
N SER A 11 -41.52 -4.29 45.04
CA SER A 11 -40.24 -3.79 44.55
C SER A 11 -39.75 -4.57 43.32
N LEU A 12 -39.02 -3.91 42.41
CA LEU A 12 -38.41 -4.53 41.21
C LEU A 12 -37.57 -5.77 41.54
N SER A 13 -36.96 -5.79 42.73
CA SER A 13 -36.18 -6.92 43.24
C SER A 13 -37.02 -8.16 43.55
N GLU A 14 -38.31 -8.00 43.88
CA GLU A 14 -39.26 -9.11 44.07
C GLU A 14 -39.71 -9.70 42.72
N LEU A 15 -40.00 -8.86 41.72
CA LEU A 15 -40.36 -9.29 40.37
C LEU A 15 -39.24 -10.08 39.67
N ILE A 16 -37.98 -9.66 39.85
CA ILE A 16 -36.82 -10.37 39.29
C ILE A 16 -36.59 -11.72 39.98
N ASN A 17 -36.89 -11.82 41.28
CA ASN A 17 -36.79 -13.10 42.00
C ASN A 17 -37.96 -14.05 41.70
N GLU A 18 -39.13 -13.55 41.30
CA GLU A 18 -40.23 -14.36 40.75
C GLU A 18 -39.90 -14.89 39.35
N LEU A 19 -39.37 -14.05 38.45
CA LEU A 19 -38.97 -14.46 37.09
C LEU A 19 -37.83 -15.49 37.07
N ARG A 20 -36.99 -15.53 38.11
CA ARG A 20 -35.92 -16.55 38.25
C ARG A 20 -36.43 -17.88 38.82
N ARG A 21 -37.65 -17.92 39.37
CA ARG A 21 -38.25 -19.11 39.98
C ARG A 21 -39.29 -19.80 39.09
N ASP A 22 -39.69 -19.19 37.98
CA ASP A 22 -40.48 -19.85 36.95
C ASP A 22 -39.57 -20.78 36.13
N ASP A 23 -39.59 -22.07 36.49
CA ASP A 23 -39.07 -23.13 35.64
C ASP A 23 -39.94 -23.20 34.38
N VAL A 24 -39.31 -22.98 33.21
CA VAL A 24 -39.96 -23.19 31.92
C VAL A 24 -40.37 -24.65 31.85
N SER A 25 -41.67 -24.91 31.69
CA SER A 25 -42.19 -26.28 31.77
C SER A 25 -41.52 -27.20 30.75
N ASP A 26 -41.26 -28.43 31.17
CA ASP A 26 -40.63 -29.47 30.34
C ASP A 26 -41.33 -29.61 28.97
N GLN A 27 -42.63 -29.35 28.92
CA GLN A 27 -43.45 -29.40 27.71
C GLN A 27 -43.08 -28.34 26.66
N VAL A 28 -42.61 -27.16 27.07
CA VAL A 28 -42.17 -26.09 26.14
C VAL A 28 -40.73 -26.34 25.64
N VAL A 29 -39.89 -26.92 26.50
CA VAL A 29 -38.53 -27.32 26.14
C VAL A 29 -38.57 -28.51 25.16
N GLU A 30 -39.45 -29.48 25.41
CA GLU A 30 -39.63 -30.66 24.56
C GLU A 30 -40.22 -30.29 23.18
N GLN A 31 -41.21 -29.39 23.12
CA GLN A 31 -41.74 -28.89 21.84
C GLN A 31 -40.76 -28.01 21.03
N SER A 32 -39.78 -27.41 21.70
CA SER A 32 -38.74 -26.60 21.04
C SER A 32 -37.61 -27.50 20.55
N ALA A 33 -37.24 -28.52 21.32
CA ALA A 33 -36.30 -29.56 20.92
C ALA A 33 -36.85 -30.36 19.72
N ASP A 34 -38.13 -30.76 19.74
CA ASP A 34 -38.75 -31.53 18.66
C ASP A 34 -38.80 -30.78 17.33
N ARG A 35 -39.04 -29.46 17.34
CA ARG A 35 -39.03 -28.63 16.11
C ARG A 35 -37.64 -28.45 15.53
N VAL A 36 -36.62 -28.32 16.38
CA VAL A 36 -35.22 -28.23 15.96
C VAL A 36 -34.73 -29.58 15.43
N TRP A 37 -35.11 -30.69 16.08
CA TRP A 37 -34.78 -32.05 15.64
C TRP A 37 -35.53 -32.49 14.37
N ALA A 38 -36.76 -32.01 14.14
CA ALA A 38 -37.49 -32.21 12.89
C ALA A 38 -36.81 -31.47 11.73
N GLY A 39 -36.41 -30.20 11.93
CA GLY A 39 -35.69 -29.42 10.92
C GLY A 39 -34.30 -29.98 10.58
N LEU A 40 -33.61 -30.58 11.56
CA LEU A 40 -32.32 -31.24 11.34
C LEU A 40 -32.44 -32.61 10.63
N ARG A 41 -33.56 -33.34 10.81
CA ARG A 41 -33.82 -34.63 10.14
C ARG A 41 -34.35 -34.48 8.71
N GLU A 42 -35.04 -33.39 8.37
CA GLU A 42 -35.46 -33.10 6.98
C GLU A 42 -34.30 -32.66 6.09
N ARG A 43 -33.27 -32.02 6.66
CA ARG A 43 -32.15 -31.49 5.87
C ARG A 43 -31.03 -32.53 5.59
N PHE A 44 -30.96 -33.61 6.37
CA PHE A 44 -29.96 -34.68 6.21
C PHE A 44 -30.52 -36.08 6.51
N PRO A 45 -31.19 -36.74 5.56
CA PRO A 45 -31.49 -38.17 5.68
C PRO A 45 -30.23 -39.00 5.37
N ALA A 46 -29.56 -39.51 6.41
CA ALA A 46 -28.59 -40.61 6.26
C ALA A 46 -29.34 -41.95 6.16
N PRO A 47 -28.82 -42.95 5.42
CA PRO A 47 -28.33 -44.16 6.11
C PRO A 47 -27.17 -44.84 5.31
N VAL A 48 -26.38 -45.82 5.76
CA VAL A 48 -26.49 -46.88 6.78
C VAL A 48 -25.07 -47.27 7.23
N MET A 49 -24.94 -47.64 8.51
CA MET A 49 -23.77 -48.31 9.09
C MET A 49 -23.62 -49.78 8.64
N ALA A 50 -22.39 -50.21 8.36
CA ALA A 50 -21.99 -51.61 8.54
C ALA A 50 -20.89 -51.70 9.62
N ALA A 51 -20.97 -52.77 10.41
CA ALA A 51 -20.27 -53.06 11.67
C ALA A 51 -18.76 -53.26 11.50
N SER A 52 -17.92 -52.77 12.43
CA SER A 52 -17.49 -53.49 13.63
C SER A 52 -16.36 -52.71 14.33
N ALA A 53 -16.45 -52.52 15.65
CA ALA A 53 -15.36 -52.55 16.63
C ALA A 53 -15.94 -52.20 18.02
N ASP A 54 -15.68 -53.08 18.99
CA ASP A 54 -16.24 -53.12 20.34
C ASP A 54 -15.84 -51.92 21.22
N VAL A 55 -16.43 -50.76 20.95
CA VAL A 55 -16.41 -49.59 21.84
C VAL A 55 -17.83 -49.03 21.90
N GLU A 56 -18.48 -49.18 23.05
CA GLU A 56 -19.88 -48.73 23.25
C GLU A 56 -19.95 -47.22 23.53
N LYS A 57 -18.92 -46.64 24.18
CA LYS A 57 -18.78 -45.21 24.47
C LYS A 57 -17.31 -44.78 24.37
N ILE A 58 -17.05 -43.66 23.68
CA ILE A 58 -15.72 -43.09 23.50
C ILE A 58 -15.50 -42.01 24.57
N ARG A 59 -14.49 -42.18 25.43
CA ARG A 59 -14.17 -41.28 26.55
C ARG A 59 -12.75 -40.71 26.50
N GLY A 60 -11.86 -41.31 25.70
CA GLY A 60 -10.51 -40.79 25.52
C GLY A 60 -9.69 -41.51 24.45
N CYS A 61 -8.39 -41.21 24.41
CA CYS A 61 -7.48 -41.69 23.35
C CYS A 61 -7.38 -43.22 23.25
N ALA A 62 -7.49 -43.95 24.37
CA ALA A 62 -7.46 -45.41 24.37
C ALA A 62 -8.64 -46.02 23.56
N ASP A 63 -9.81 -45.39 23.65
CA ASP A 63 -11.01 -45.83 22.91
C ASP A 63 -10.85 -45.56 21.41
N PHE A 64 -10.26 -44.41 21.04
CA PHE A 64 -9.92 -44.12 19.64
C PHE A 64 -8.86 -45.08 19.08
N GLN A 65 -7.86 -45.46 19.88
CA GLN A 65 -6.84 -46.44 19.48
C GLN A 65 -7.44 -47.83 19.25
N ALA A 66 -8.41 -48.26 20.06
CA ALA A 66 -9.15 -49.52 19.87
C ALA A 66 -9.99 -49.56 18.59
N LEU A 67 -10.38 -48.40 18.04
CA LEU A 67 -11.12 -48.29 16.78
C LEU A 67 -10.21 -48.27 15.54
N LEU A 68 -8.88 -48.06 15.68
CA LEU A 68 -7.96 -47.95 14.53
C LEU A 68 -7.89 -49.21 13.64
N PRO A 69 -7.92 -50.46 14.17
CA PRO A 69 -7.91 -51.65 13.31
C PRO A 69 -9.13 -51.73 12.39
N ALA A 70 -10.31 -51.38 12.91
CA ALA A 70 -11.54 -51.35 12.13
C ALA A 70 -11.63 -50.15 11.19
N TYR A 71 -11.02 -49.02 11.57
CA TYR A 71 -10.85 -47.87 10.68
C TYR A 71 -9.97 -48.25 9.48
N LEU A 72 -8.85 -48.95 9.72
CA LEU A 72 -7.94 -49.39 8.67
C LEU A 72 -8.54 -50.45 7.75
N SER A 73 -9.42 -51.31 8.25
CA SER A 73 -10.11 -52.31 7.44
C SER A 73 -11.37 -51.79 6.76
N GLY A 74 -11.71 -50.50 6.94
CA GLY A 74 -12.95 -49.90 6.41
C GLY A 74 -14.23 -50.46 7.04
N GLY A 75 -14.12 -51.14 8.18
CA GLY A 75 -15.23 -51.75 8.90
C GLY A 75 -15.98 -50.81 9.82
N LEU A 76 -15.57 -49.56 10.00
CA LEU A 76 -16.34 -48.60 10.80
C LEU A 76 -17.48 -47.97 9.99
N SER A 77 -18.59 -47.68 10.66
CA SER A 77 -19.58 -46.75 10.10
C SER A 77 -19.00 -45.39 9.79
N ALA A 78 -19.59 -44.72 8.78
CA ALA A 78 -19.27 -43.34 8.44
C ALA A 78 -19.22 -42.39 9.65
N ALA A 79 -20.19 -42.47 10.57
CA ALA A 79 -20.22 -41.61 11.76
C ALA A 79 -19.03 -41.85 12.72
N ARG A 80 -18.62 -43.11 12.92
CA ARG A 80 -17.45 -43.44 13.76
C ARG A 80 -16.12 -43.21 13.03
N ALA A 81 -16.06 -43.41 11.71
CA ALA A 81 -14.88 -43.09 10.92
C ALA A 81 -14.58 -41.59 10.94
N ALA A 82 -15.60 -40.74 10.77
CA ALA A 82 -15.47 -39.29 10.86
C ALA A 82 -14.96 -38.82 12.23
N LEU A 83 -15.43 -39.44 13.33
CA LEU A 83 -14.94 -39.13 14.69
C LEU A 83 -13.48 -39.55 14.89
N VAL A 84 -13.06 -40.69 14.32
CA VAL A 84 -11.66 -41.13 14.36
C VAL A 84 -10.80 -40.19 13.51
N GLU A 85 -11.23 -39.79 12.31
CA GLU A 85 -10.54 -38.84 11.44
C GLU A 85 -10.37 -37.46 12.07
N ASP A 86 -11.43 -36.90 12.65
CA ASP A 86 -11.39 -35.62 13.37
C ASP A 86 -10.43 -35.69 14.55
N HIS A 87 -10.48 -36.76 15.35
CA HIS A 87 -9.56 -36.95 16.47
C HIS A 87 -8.10 -37.09 16.02
N LEU A 88 -7.84 -37.75 14.89
CA LEU A 88 -6.48 -37.90 14.32
C LEU A 88 -5.91 -36.57 13.79
N HIS A 89 -6.76 -35.63 13.36
CA HIS A 89 -6.32 -34.28 12.98
C HIS A 89 -5.84 -33.46 14.20
N GLY A 90 -6.39 -33.71 15.38
CA GLY A 90 -6.02 -33.00 16.62
C GLY A 90 -5.06 -33.73 17.57
N CYS A 91 -5.00 -35.06 17.56
CA CYS A 91 -4.25 -35.85 18.55
C CYS A 91 -3.00 -36.53 17.95
N VAL A 92 -1.81 -36.04 18.33
CA VAL A 92 -0.51 -36.57 17.85
C VAL A 92 -0.27 -38.03 18.29
N ALA A 93 -0.67 -38.40 19.52
CA ALA A 93 -0.48 -39.76 20.05
C ALA A 93 -1.29 -40.81 19.26
N CYS A 94 -2.55 -40.50 18.91
CA CYS A 94 -3.37 -41.38 18.09
C CYS A 94 -2.88 -41.43 16.63
N ARG A 95 -2.29 -40.35 16.11
CA ARG A 95 -1.67 -40.33 14.77
C ARG A 95 -0.42 -41.22 14.69
N HIS A 96 0.40 -41.22 15.75
CA HIS A 96 1.54 -42.14 15.85
C HIS A 96 1.09 -43.61 15.94
N ALA A 97 0.10 -43.90 16.77
CA ALA A 97 -0.49 -45.24 16.88
C ALA A 97 -1.09 -45.74 15.56
N LEU A 98 -1.71 -44.86 14.75
CA LEU A 98 -2.17 -45.20 13.40
C LEU A 98 -1.00 -45.49 12.44
N GLY A 99 0.11 -44.76 12.58
CA GLY A 99 1.34 -45.01 11.83
C GLY A 99 1.93 -46.39 12.10
N GLU A 100 1.99 -46.78 13.38
CA GLU A 100 2.43 -48.11 13.82
C GLU A 100 1.47 -49.22 13.34
N ALA A 101 0.16 -49.00 13.43
CA ALA A 101 -0.86 -49.95 12.99
C ALA A 101 -0.85 -50.18 11.46
N ARG A 102 -0.49 -49.17 10.66
CA ARG A 102 -0.31 -49.29 9.20
C ARG A 102 0.94 -50.05 8.81
N GLN A 103 1.95 -50.09 9.67
CA GLN A 103 3.25 -50.70 9.37
C GLN A 103 3.35 -52.19 9.73
N GLY A 104 2.26 -52.82 10.19
CA GLY A 104 2.12 -54.27 10.31
C GLY A 104 3.40 -54.98 10.79
N VAL A 105 3.65 -54.91 12.09
CA VAL A 105 4.74 -55.57 12.84
C VAL A 105 5.41 -56.71 12.07
N ARG A 106 6.72 -56.57 11.80
CA ARG A 106 7.63 -57.72 11.87
C ARG A 106 8.90 -57.41 12.68
N PRO A 107 9.44 -58.43 13.36
CA PRO A 107 10.15 -58.29 14.62
C PRO A 107 11.68 -58.31 14.45
N ALA A 108 12.38 -57.99 15.54
CA ALA A 108 13.84 -58.07 15.64
C ALA A 108 14.38 -59.51 15.55
N ALA A 109 15.43 -59.75 14.73
CA ALA A 109 16.56 -60.66 15.02
C ALA A 109 17.60 -60.76 13.88
N ARG A 110 18.84 -60.35 14.19
CA ARG A 110 20.12 -61.10 14.10
C ARG A 110 20.57 -61.86 12.82
N LEU A 111 21.88 -61.61 12.54
CA LEU A 111 22.98 -62.50 12.08
C LEU A 111 23.31 -62.63 10.58
N ASN A 112 24.47 -62.04 10.24
CA ASN A 112 25.65 -62.56 9.52
C ASN A 112 25.45 -63.48 8.30
N ALA A 113 26.06 -63.11 7.16
CA ALA A 113 27.28 -63.76 6.63
C ALA A 113 27.66 -63.21 5.23
N GLU A 114 28.87 -62.63 5.20
CA GLU A 114 29.96 -62.75 4.23
C GLU A 114 29.76 -63.02 2.72
N ALA A 115 30.55 -62.23 1.97
CA ALA A 115 31.45 -62.59 0.85
C ALA A 115 30.94 -62.49 -0.61
N ALA A 116 31.47 -61.50 -1.34
CA ALA A 116 32.50 -61.65 -2.40
C ALA A 116 32.73 -60.28 -3.11
N ALA A 117 33.90 -59.65 -2.96
CA ALA A 117 34.99 -59.51 -3.97
C ALA A 117 34.59 -58.72 -5.25
N SER A 118 35.35 -57.77 -5.84
CA SER A 118 36.75 -57.32 -5.76
C SER A 118 36.98 -56.14 -6.74
N ARG A 119 37.92 -55.23 -6.41
CA ARG A 119 38.86 -54.40 -7.24
C ARG A 119 38.92 -52.93 -6.74
N LYS A 120 39.89 -52.55 -5.88
CA LYS A 120 41.29 -52.07 -6.15
C LYS A 120 41.33 -50.77 -6.97
N THR A 121 42.12 -49.71 -6.73
CA THR A 121 43.14 -49.22 -5.75
C THR A 121 43.53 -47.81 -6.24
N THR A 122 43.88 -46.80 -5.44
CA THR A 122 45.27 -46.41 -5.03
C THR A 122 45.18 -45.05 -4.28
N SER A 123 45.66 -44.96 -3.02
CA SER A 123 46.95 -44.42 -2.51
C SER A 123 47.09 -42.88 -2.66
N THR A 124 47.44 -42.07 -1.66
CA THR A 124 48.52 -42.16 -0.63
C THR A 124 48.21 -41.24 0.57
N ARG A 125 48.32 -41.72 1.82
CA ARG A 125 49.37 -41.42 2.86
C ARG A 125 49.54 -39.92 3.20
N SER A 126 49.56 -39.46 4.45
CA SER A 126 50.28 -39.97 5.64
C SER A 126 49.81 -39.20 6.90
N LYS A 127 49.32 -39.88 7.95
CA LYS A 127 49.90 -40.03 9.32
C LYS A 127 50.41 -38.73 9.98
N TRP A 128 50.00 -38.39 11.20
CA TRP A 128 50.56 -39.02 12.41
C TRP A 128 49.62 -38.98 13.63
N MET A 129 49.56 -40.13 14.32
CA MET A 129 49.04 -40.31 15.69
C MET A 129 50.00 -39.66 16.71
N MET A 130 49.51 -38.90 17.70
CA MET A 130 49.09 -39.36 19.05
C MET A 130 50.04 -40.40 19.74
N PRO A 131 50.02 -40.70 21.07
CA PRO A 131 49.61 -39.98 22.31
C PRO A 131 50.39 -40.40 23.64
N TRP A 132 49.87 -39.97 24.81
CA TRP A 132 50.01 -40.45 26.24
C TRP A 132 51.25 -40.03 27.05
N ALA A 133 51.10 -39.15 28.06
CA ALA A 133 50.69 -39.39 29.47
C ALA A 133 51.94 -39.48 30.36
N PHE A 134 52.11 -38.68 31.43
CA PHE A 134 51.40 -38.80 32.70
C PHE A 134 51.68 -37.60 33.62
N ALA A 135 50.69 -37.32 34.47
CA ALA A 135 50.79 -36.99 35.89
C ALA A 135 51.28 -35.60 36.38
N THR A 136 50.33 -34.95 37.07
CA THR A 136 50.44 -34.20 38.35
C THR A 136 51.09 -32.82 38.40
N GLY A 137 50.28 -31.86 38.87
CA GLY A 137 50.70 -30.85 39.84
C GLY A 137 50.71 -29.40 39.35
N MET A 138 49.67 -28.65 39.74
CA MET A 138 49.60 -27.20 40.05
C MET A 138 50.73 -26.27 39.54
N VAL A 139 50.32 -25.10 38.99
CA VAL A 139 51.11 -24.00 38.39
C VAL A 139 51.28 -24.22 36.88
N ILE A 140 50.42 -23.68 36.00
CA ILE A 140 50.39 -22.28 35.54
C ILE A 140 48.93 -21.82 35.37
N ILE A 141 48.46 -21.02 36.32
CA ILE A 141 47.22 -20.20 36.27
C ILE A 141 47.48 -18.87 35.53
N GLY A 142 48.59 -18.76 34.79
CA GLY A 142 49.13 -17.47 34.31
C GLY A 142 48.99 -17.12 32.82
N LEU A 143 48.62 -18.03 31.91
CA LEU A 143 48.65 -17.65 30.47
C LEU A 143 47.73 -18.41 29.50
N ILE A 144 46.71 -19.12 29.99
CA ILE A 144 45.52 -19.51 29.19
C ILE A 144 44.27 -18.94 29.86
N GLY A 145 44.38 -17.69 30.32
CA GLY A 145 43.29 -16.90 30.92
C GLY A 145 42.66 -15.88 29.96
N PHE A 146 43.02 -15.87 28.66
CA PHE A 146 42.68 -14.71 27.81
C PHE A 146 41.96 -14.95 26.47
N LEU A 147 41.82 -16.19 25.93
CA LEU A 147 41.26 -16.34 24.57
C LEU A 147 40.27 -17.51 24.31
N GLY A 148 39.57 -18.03 25.32
CA GLY A 148 38.61 -19.13 25.11
C GLY A 148 37.29 -19.10 25.91
N GLY A 149 37.10 -18.11 26.79
CA GLY A 149 36.01 -18.08 27.78
C GLY A 149 34.70 -17.43 27.33
N GLY A 150 34.27 -17.60 26.07
CA GLY A 150 33.09 -16.90 25.53
C GLY A 150 31.89 -17.76 25.13
N ARG A 151 32.05 -19.08 24.92
CA ARG A 151 31.01 -19.88 24.24
C ARG A 151 30.29 -20.93 25.09
N TRP A 152 30.71 -21.19 26.32
CA TRP A 152 30.09 -22.21 27.18
C TRP A 152 29.28 -21.66 28.36
N ALA A 153 29.25 -20.33 28.56
CA ALA A 153 28.46 -19.68 29.61
C ALA A 153 27.03 -19.25 29.19
N LYS A 154 26.63 -19.47 27.92
CA LYS A 154 25.27 -19.16 27.43
C LYS A 154 24.28 -20.33 27.50
N MET A 155 24.73 -21.55 27.77
CA MET A 155 23.84 -22.72 27.83
C MET A 155 23.23 -22.96 29.24
N LEU A 156 23.56 -22.12 30.23
CA LEU A 156 23.11 -22.28 31.62
C LEU A 156 22.51 -20.99 32.24
N ARG A 157 21.96 -20.10 31.42
CA ARG A 157 21.12 -18.98 31.90
C ARG A 157 19.70 -19.17 31.34
N GLY A 158 18.72 -19.33 32.23
CA GLY A 158 17.31 -19.37 31.85
C GLY A 158 16.91 -18.11 31.08
N SER A 159 15.98 -18.23 30.13
CA SER A 159 15.50 -17.13 29.32
C SER A 159 14.98 -16.00 30.22
N GLU A 160 15.61 -14.83 30.09
CA GLU A 160 15.13 -13.61 30.74
C GLU A 160 13.78 -13.22 30.14
N ALA A 161 12.87 -12.71 30.99
CA ALA A 161 11.61 -12.13 30.53
C ALA A 161 11.91 -11.00 29.52
N GLN A 162 11.26 -11.02 28.34
CA GLN A 162 11.43 -9.99 27.31
C GLN A 162 10.25 -9.02 27.24
N ALA A 163 9.10 -9.39 27.79
CA ALA A 163 7.97 -8.50 27.91
C ALA A 163 7.14 -8.80 29.16
N ALA A 164 6.18 -7.94 29.47
CA ALA A 164 5.21 -8.12 30.54
C ALA A 164 3.83 -7.64 30.07
N VAL A 165 2.79 -8.41 30.42
CA VAL A 165 1.40 -8.02 30.17
C VAL A 165 1.07 -6.85 31.09
N LEU A 166 0.77 -5.67 30.52
CA LEU A 166 0.33 -4.51 31.31
C LEU A 166 -1.15 -4.61 31.67
N SER A 167 -1.97 -4.96 30.71
CA SER A 167 -3.41 -5.13 30.88
C SER A 167 -3.96 -6.08 29.84
N ALA A 168 -5.00 -6.84 30.20
CA ALA A 168 -5.79 -7.65 29.29
C ALA A 168 -7.27 -7.30 29.51
N ASP A 169 -8.00 -7.13 28.41
CA ASP A 169 -9.44 -6.97 28.38
C ASP A 169 -10.00 -8.25 27.77
N GLY A 170 -10.71 -9.06 28.54
CA GLY A 170 -11.03 -10.45 28.17
C GLY A 170 -9.85 -11.41 28.39
N THR A 171 -9.80 -12.50 27.62
CA THR A 171 -8.91 -13.64 27.90
C THR A 171 -7.65 -13.61 27.03
N LEU A 172 -6.49 -13.75 27.69
CA LEU A 172 -5.17 -13.85 27.09
C LEU A 172 -4.57 -15.22 27.42
N TYR A 173 -4.00 -15.92 26.44
CA TYR A 173 -3.40 -17.24 26.60
C TYR A 173 -1.90 -17.22 26.36
N LEU A 174 -1.17 -18.09 27.06
CA LEU A 174 0.22 -18.45 26.76
C LEU A 174 0.24 -19.87 26.19
N ASP A 175 0.80 -20.07 25.00
CA ASP A 175 1.02 -21.42 24.49
C ASP A 175 2.39 -21.93 24.95
N SER A 176 2.41 -22.60 26.11
CA SER A 176 3.59 -23.30 26.65
C SER A 176 3.38 -24.82 26.68
N GLY A 177 2.48 -25.33 25.83
CA GLY A 177 2.07 -26.73 25.81
C GLY A 177 0.91 -27.08 26.76
N HIS A 178 0.57 -26.21 27.72
CA HIS A 178 -0.61 -26.32 28.60
C HIS A 178 -1.30 -24.94 28.68
N GLY A 179 -2.21 -24.65 27.73
CA GLY A 179 -2.82 -23.33 27.54
C GLY A 179 -3.55 -22.78 28.77
N GLY A 180 -2.83 -22.00 29.58
CA GLY A 180 -3.37 -21.28 30.74
C GLY A 180 -3.72 -19.84 30.40
N GLU A 181 -4.81 -19.34 30.99
CA GLU A 181 -5.15 -17.92 30.97
C GLU A 181 -4.08 -17.11 31.74
N ILE A 182 -3.68 -15.97 31.18
CA ILE A 182 -2.66 -15.09 31.73
C ILE A 182 -3.34 -13.89 32.39
N LEU A 183 -2.94 -13.59 33.64
CA LEU A 183 -3.32 -12.36 34.32
C LEU A 183 -2.36 -11.20 33.99
N PRO A 184 -2.83 -9.95 33.99
CA PRO A 184 -1.97 -8.77 33.93
C PRO A 184 -0.84 -8.83 34.96
N GLY A 185 0.35 -8.35 34.58
CA GLY A 185 1.58 -8.38 35.39
C GLY A 185 2.48 -9.59 35.14
N ARG A 186 2.03 -10.61 34.39
CA ARG A 186 2.86 -11.76 34.03
C ARG A 186 3.92 -11.37 32.99
N SER A 187 5.16 -11.81 33.23
CA SER A 187 6.25 -11.70 32.26
C SER A 187 6.22 -12.79 31.18
N ILE A 188 6.46 -12.37 29.94
CA ILE A 188 6.55 -13.21 28.74
C ILE A 188 8.04 -13.42 28.41
N ARG A 189 8.43 -14.67 28.19
CA ARG A 189 9.80 -15.06 27.81
C ARG A 189 9.95 -15.16 26.29
N GLU A 190 11.20 -15.30 25.84
CA GLU A 190 11.50 -15.66 24.45
C GLU A 190 10.77 -16.96 24.07
N ASP A 191 10.28 -16.99 22.84
CA ASP A 191 9.57 -18.13 22.23
C ASP A 191 8.26 -18.54 22.92
N GLU A 192 7.77 -17.77 23.91
CA GLU A 192 6.43 -17.96 24.48
C GLU A 192 5.39 -17.23 23.60
N GLU A 193 4.49 -17.99 22.96
CA GLU A 193 3.41 -17.42 22.15
C GLU A 193 2.30 -16.87 23.05
N VAL A 194 1.93 -15.61 22.80
CA VAL A 194 0.83 -14.92 23.47
C VAL A 194 -0.32 -14.78 22.48
N ARG A 195 -1.54 -15.11 22.92
CA ARG A 195 -2.74 -15.08 22.08
C ARG A 195 -3.94 -14.45 22.78
N THR A 196 -4.58 -13.48 22.14
CA THR A 196 -5.89 -12.95 22.57
C THR A 196 -7.04 -13.84 22.08
N ALA A 197 -8.09 -13.99 22.91
CA ALA A 197 -9.31 -14.67 22.52
C ALA A 197 -10.21 -13.81 21.60
N LYS A 198 -11.38 -14.33 21.22
CA LYS A 198 -12.42 -13.53 20.55
C LYS A 198 -12.92 -12.46 21.53
N ALA A 199 -13.13 -11.24 21.04
CA ALA A 199 -13.54 -10.09 21.86
C ALA A 199 -12.61 -9.84 23.06
N SER A 200 -11.29 -10.01 22.85
CA SER A 200 -10.29 -9.75 23.87
C SER A 200 -9.15 -8.92 23.28
N SER A 201 -8.57 -8.01 24.06
CA SER A 201 -7.42 -7.21 23.68
C SER A 201 -6.37 -7.22 24.80
N ALA A 202 -5.13 -6.93 24.45
CA ALA A 202 -4.06 -6.88 25.45
C ALA A 202 -3.06 -5.78 25.15
N LEU A 203 -2.49 -5.21 26.21
CA LEU A 203 -1.37 -4.28 26.14
C LEU A 203 -0.16 -4.93 26.79
N ILE A 204 0.93 -5.03 26.04
CA ILE A 204 2.17 -5.69 26.44
C ILE A 204 3.29 -4.66 26.42
N ARG A 205 4.12 -4.63 27.47
CA ARG A 205 5.31 -3.80 27.54
C ARG A 205 6.54 -4.67 27.42
N MET A 206 7.37 -4.38 26.43
CA MET A 206 8.67 -5.01 26.22
C MET A 206 9.73 -4.41 27.16
N VAL A 207 10.81 -5.15 27.38
CA VAL A 207 11.93 -4.73 28.24
C VAL A 207 12.65 -3.48 27.71
N ASP A 208 12.65 -3.28 26.40
CA ASP A 208 13.20 -2.08 25.75
C ASP A 208 12.31 -0.84 25.93
N GLY A 209 11.14 -0.98 26.55
CA GLY A 209 10.15 0.06 26.75
C GLY A 209 9.10 0.16 25.65
N SER A 210 9.21 -0.64 24.58
CA SER A 210 8.20 -0.70 23.52
C SER A 210 6.88 -1.22 24.07
N THR A 211 5.75 -0.70 23.57
CA THR A 211 4.42 -1.20 23.94
C THR A 211 3.69 -1.74 22.73
N ILE A 212 3.11 -2.93 22.88
CA ILE A 212 2.36 -3.64 21.83
C ILE A 212 0.92 -3.73 22.29
N GLU A 213 0.00 -3.19 21.50
CA GLU A 213 -1.42 -3.38 21.66
C GLU A 213 -1.88 -4.50 20.71
N MET A 214 -2.62 -5.48 21.22
CA MET A 214 -3.13 -6.62 20.47
C MET A 214 -4.64 -6.53 20.34
N ASP A 215 -5.15 -6.71 19.12
CA ASP A 215 -6.59 -6.91 18.87
C ASP A 215 -7.00 -8.36 19.20
N GLN A 216 -8.29 -8.68 19.08
CA GLN A 216 -8.82 -10.03 19.22
C GLN A 216 -8.23 -11.02 18.23
N ARG A 217 -8.12 -12.30 18.65
CA ARG A 217 -7.57 -13.40 17.85
C ARG A 217 -6.17 -13.15 17.29
N THR A 218 -5.42 -12.27 17.93
CA THR A 218 -4.05 -11.94 17.57
C THR A 218 -3.12 -12.88 18.30
N SER A 219 -2.10 -13.40 17.61
CA SER A 219 -1.03 -14.12 18.28
C SER A 219 0.34 -13.75 17.77
N PHE A 220 1.27 -13.60 18.71
CA PHE A 220 2.67 -13.34 18.43
C PHE A 220 3.58 -14.02 19.44
N TRP A 221 4.85 -14.15 19.08
CA TRP A 221 5.92 -14.49 20.02
C TRP A 221 7.15 -13.60 19.77
N ILE A 222 8.13 -13.62 20.68
CA ILE A 222 9.31 -12.73 20.61
C ILE A 222 10.59 -13.58 20.53
N SER A 223 11.45 -13.31 19.54
CA SER A 223 12.85 -13.77 19.51
C SER A 223 13.81 -12.62 19.78
N LYS A 224 14.94 -12.92 20.44
CA LYS A 224 16.03 -11.97 20.62
C LYS A 224 17.25 -12.35 19.80
N GLY A 225 17.63 -11.47 18.88
CA GLY A 225 18.90 -11.52 18.18
C GLY A 225 20.05 -10.97 19.02
N TRP A 226 21.27 -10.98 18.45
CA TRP A 226 22.44 -10.39 19.12
C TRP A 226 22.32 -8.86 19.28
N ARG A 227 21.53 -8.20 18.44
CA ARG A 227 21.28 -6.74 18.45
C ARG A 227 19.81 -6.38 18.33
N ASP A 228 19.03 -7.16 17.59
CA ASP A 228 17.66 -6.81 17.24
C ASP A 228 16.66 -7.68 18.00
N THR A 229 15.46 -7.16 18.21
CA THR A 229 14.36 -7.92 18.81
C THR A 229 13.28 -8.08 17.76
N THR A 230 12.89 -9.32 17.46
CA THR A 230 11.92 -9.62 16.42
C THR A 230 10.64 -10.14 17.06
N LEU A 231 9.54 -9.45 16.78
CA LEU A 231 8.18 -9.83 17.10
C LEU A 231 7.60 -10.62 15.93
N HIS A 232 7.30 -11.89 16.14
CA HIS A 232 6.75 -12.74 15.08
C HIS A 232 5.24 -12.76 15.19
N LEU A 233 4.57 -11.98 14.34
CA LEU A 233 3.13 -11.90 14.25
C LEU A 233 2.62 -13.06 13.37
N GLN A 234 1.94 -14.02 14.00
CA GLN A 234 1.39 -15.17 13.26
C GLN A 234 0.04 -14.86 12.61
N ARG A 235 -0.79 -14.04 13.28
CA ARG A 235 -2.12 -13.64 12.83
C ARG A 235 -2.66 -12.48 13.66
N GLY A 236 -3.66 -11.81 13.10
CA GLY A 236 -4.41 -10.75 13.77
C GLY A 236 -3.74 -9.39 13.62
N SER A 237 -4.06 -8.47 14.51
CA SER A 237 -3.71 -7.07 14.38
C SER A 237 -2.99 -6.56 15.61
N ILE A 238 -1.87 -5.87 15.40
CA ILE A 238 -1.11 -5.22 16.46
C ILE A 238 -0.88 -3.75 16.15
N ILE A 239 -0.84 -2.92 17.19
CA ILE A 239 -0.30 -1.57 17.14
C ILE A 239 0.95 -1.55 18.00
N VAL A 240 2.08 -1.24 17.38
CA VAL A 240 3.38 -1.22 18.03
C VAL A 240 3.80 0.23 18.22
N ARG A 241 4.06 0.60 19.46
CA ARG A 241 4.75 1.82 19.84
C ARG A 241 6.16 1.43 20.24
N ALA A 242 7.08 1.49 19.29
CA ALA A 242 8.46 1.11 19.48
C ALA A 242 9.20 2.17 20.31
N ALA A 243 9.90 1.76 21.34
CA ALA A 243 10.79 2.63 22.09
C ALA A 243 12.08 2.91 21.30
N LYS A 244 12.75 4.01 21.66
CA LYS A 244 14.06 4.32 21.08
C LYS A 244 15.12 3.38 21.61
N GLN A 245 15.65 2.55 20.71
CA GLN A 245 16.78 1.69 21.02
C GLN A 245 18.10 2.40 20.68
N GLY A 246 19.08 2.38 21.59
CA GLY A 246 20.41 2.96 21.35
C GLY A 246 21.28 2.10 20.42
N ARG A 247 21.15 0.77 20.49
CA ARG A 247 21.85 -0.19 19.63
C ARG A 247 20.90 -1.35 19.32
N GLY A 248 20.47 -1.49 18.06
CA GLY A 248 19.46 -2.46 17.62
C GLY A 248 18.27 -1.82 16.90
N ARG A 249 17.40 -2.65 16.33
CA ARG A 249 16.05 -2.28 15.85
C ARG A 249 15.00 -3.24 16.41
N LEU A 250 13.77 -2.74 16.52
CA LEU A 250 12.60 -3.60 16.72
C LEU A 250 12.13 -4.03 15.34
N GLU A 251 11.92 -5.33 15.17
CA GLU A 251 11.42 -5.91 13.94
C GLU A 251 10.06 -6.57 14.21
N VAL A 252 9.13 -6.50 13.26
CA VAL A 252 7.91 -7.30 13.23
C VAL A 252 7.96 -8.18 12.00
N ALA A 253 8.11 -9.48 12.20
CA ALA A 253 8.06 -10.47 11.15
C ALA A 253 6.63 -10.98 11.00
N THR A 254 6.13 -10.94 9.77
CA THR A 254 4.89 -11.62 9.34
C THR A 254 5.25 -12.79 8.43
N ARG A 255 4.26 -13.46 7.82
CA ARG A 255 4.54 -14.50 6.82
C ARG A 255 5.19 -13.95 5.55
N ASP A 256 4.80 -12.74 5.17
CA ASP A 256 5.10 -12.22 3.82
C ASP A 256 6.05 -11.00 3.83
N CYS A 257 6.22 -10.34 4.98
CA CYS A 257 7.13 -9.20 5.12
C CYS A 257 7.80 -9.10 6.50
N LEU A 258 8.95 -8.43 6.52
CA LEU A 258 9.67 -8.02 7.72
C LEU A 258 9.60 -6.49 7.86
N VAL A 259 9.13 -6.03 9.01
CA VAL A 259 8.93 -4.61 9.31
C VAL A 259 9.98 -4.16 10.31
N SER A 260 10.90 -3.29 9.90
CA SER A 260 12.02 -2.80 10.72
C SER A 260 11.79 -1.35 11.16
N VAL A 261 11.99 -1.06 12.45
CA VAL A 261 11.71 0.28 13.00
C VAL A 261 12.70 0.76 14.05
N LYS A 262 12.73 2.09 14.24
CA LYS A 262 13.38 2.76 15.37
C LYS A 262 12.51 3.90 15.90
N GLY A 263 11.84 3.69 17.03
CA GLY A 263 11.11 4.77 17.70
C GLY A 263 9.85 5.25 16.96
N THR A 264 8.98 4.33 16.52
CA THR A 264 7.82 4.62 15.66
C THR A 264 6.51 4.08 16.24
N ILE A 265 5.38 4.56 15.70
CA ILE A 265 4.04 4.04 15.97
C ILE A 265 3.45 3.56 14.65
N PHE A 266 3.09 2.28 14.58
CA PHE A 266 2.58 1.66 13.37
C PHE A 266 1.64 0.51 13.71
N ALA A 267 0.74 0.21 12.79
CA ALA A 267 -0.15 -0.94 12.85
C ALA A 267 0.32 -2.00 11.85
N VAL A 268 0.25 -3.27 12.26
CA VAL A 268 0.46 -4.43 11.38
C VAL A 268 -0.75 -5.34 11.50
N ASP A 269 -1.40 -5.60 10.37
CA ASP A 269 -2.49 -6.54 10.23
C ASP A 269 -1.98 -7.78 9.46
N GLU A 270 -2.08 -8.97 10.04
CA GLU A 270 -1.69 -10.24 9.41
C GLU A 270 -2.90 -11.15 9.22
N GLY A 271 -3.24 -11.45 7.97
CA GLY A 271 -4.42 -12.23 7.61
C GLY A 271 -4.16 -13.21 6.47
N MET A 272 -5.14 -14.06 6.16
CA MET A 272 -5.00 -15.13 5.14
C MET A 272 -4.66 -14.61 3.73
N LYS A 273 -4.96 -13.34 3.44
CA LYS A 273 -4.70 -12.67 2.15
C LYS A 273 -3.42 -11.83 2.15
N GLY A 274 -2.60 -11.94 3.18
CA GLY A 274 -1.34 -11.21 3.34
C GLY A 274 -1.34 -10.26 4.53
N ALA A 275 -0.25 -9.51 4.63
CA ALA A 275 0.00 -8.52 5.66
C ALA A 275 -0.31 -7.11 5.14
N ARG A 276 -0.76 -6.24 6.04
CA ARG A 276 -0.83 -4.79 5.83
C ARG A 276 -0.07 -4.06 6.91
N VAL A 277 0.74 -3.08 6.52
CA VAL A 277 1.48 -2.22 7.44
C VAL A 277 1.00 -0.79 7.23
N SER A 278 0.54 -0.14 8.29
CA SER A 278 0.08 1.25 8.27
C SER A 278 0.89 2.08 9.26
N VAL A 279 1.43 3.23 8.82
CA VAL A 279 2.27 4.07 9.69
C VAL A 279 1.46 5.21 10.27
N ILE A 280 1.49 5.33 11.59
CA ILE A 280 0.81 6.37 12.34
C ILE A 280 1.80 7.49 12.68
N GLN A 281 3.04 7.12 13.03
CA GLN A 281 4.12 8.05 13.37
C GLN A 281 5.50 7.44 13.11
N GLY A 282 6.43 8.25 12.60
CA GLY A 282 7.81 7.85 12.34
C GLY A 282 8.00 7.23 10.96
N GLU A 283 9.09 6.48 10.78
CA GLU A 283 9.44 5.80 9.53
C GLU A 283 9.54 4.30 9.73
N VAL A 284 8.91 3.55 8.84
CA VAL A 284 8.89 2.10 8.88
C VAL A 284 9.49 1.52 7.61
N GLU A 285 10.51 0.69 7.75
CA GLU A 285 11.09 -0.07 6.64
C GLU A 285 10.34 -1.40 6.52
N VAL A 286 9.77 -1.69 5.36
CA VAL A 286 9.06 -2.94 5.06
C VAL A 286 9.82 -3.68 3.97
N GLU A 287 10.37 -4.83 4.34
CA GLU A 287 11.02 -5.76 3.43
C GLU A 287 10.04 -6.88 3.04
N GLN A 288 9.73 -6.97 1.74
CA GLN A 288 8.87 -7.99 1.17
C GLN A 288 9.64 -8.73 0.05
N GLY A 289 10.15 -9.92 0.36
CA GLY A 289 11.01 -10.67 -0.57
C GLY A 289 12.28 -9.89 -0.93
N ARG A 290 12.40 -9.41 -2.18
CA ARG A 290 13.51 -8.56 -2.64
C ARG A 290 13.17 -7.06 -2.69
N LYS A 291 11.94 -6.68 -2.36
CA LYS A 291 11.47 -5.29 -2.39
C LYS A 291 11.57 -4.69 -0.99
N THR A 292 12.21 -3.53 -0.86
CA THR A 292 12.24 -2.75 0.38
C THR A 292 11.53 -1.43 0.16
N GLN A 293 10.54 -1.13 1.01
CA GLN A 293 9.75 0.09 0.96
C GLN A 293 9.87 0.83 2.30
N PHE A 294 9.92 2.16 2.26
CA PHE A 294 9.91 3.00 3.45
C PHE A 294 8.55 3.68 3.50
N LEU A 295 7.88 3.59 4.65
CA LEU A 295 6.56 4.13 4.89
C LEU A 295 6.61 5.28 5.90
N HIS A 296 5.88 6.35 5.60
CA HIS A 296 5.74 7.58 6.39
C HIS A 296 4.33 7.72 7.00
N PRO A 297 4.12 8.66 7.96
CA PRO A 297 2.82 8.81 8.62
C PRO A 297 1.66 9.03 7.64
N GLY A 298 0.61 8.21 7.76
CA GLY A 298 -0.56 8.21 6.87
C GLY A 298 -0.44 7.24 5.69
N GLU A 299 0.74 6.69 5.43
CA GLU A 299 0.97 5.71 4.36
C GLU A 299 0.70 4.28 4.83
N GLN A 300 0.41 3.41 3.86
CA GLN A 300 0.23 1.99 4.07
C GLN A 300 0.77 1.17 2.90
N VAL A 301 1.19 -0.06 3.17
CA VAL A 301 1.50 -1.07 2.16
C VAL A 301 0.76 -2.36 2.49
N SER A 302 0.35 -3.09 1.46
CA SER A 302 -0.16 -4.45 1.58
C SER A 302 0.75 -5.40 0.80
N THR A 303 0.97 -6.62 1.30
CA THR A 303 1.85 -7.60 0.66
C THR A 303 1.24 -8.21 -0.60
N GLU A 304 -0.09 -8.23 -0.72
CA GLU A 304 -0.79 -8.71 -1.91
C GLU A 304 -1.54 -7.56 -2.61
N SER A 305 -1.53 -7.55 -3.95
CA SER A 305 -2.18 -6.51 -4.77
C SER A 305 -3.70 -6.47 -4.64
N ASP A 306 -4.32 -7.58 -4.21
CA ASP A 306 -5.77 -7.72 -4.05
C ASP A 306 -6.30 -7.20 -2.69
N LEU A 307 -5.40 -6.78 -1.79
CA LEU A 307 -5.77 -6.14 -0.54
C LEU A 307 -6.10 -4.66 -0.81
N ALA A 308 -7.40 -4.35 -0.90
CA ALA A 308 -7.87 -2.97 -1.05
C ALA A 308 -7.28 -2.06 0.05
N PRO A 309 -6.81 -0.85 -0.29
CA PRO A 309 -6.35 0.12 0.70
C PRO A 309 -7.54 0.50 1.59
N VAL A 310 -7.37 0.37 2.90
CA VAL A 310 -8.38 0.80 3.88
C VAL A 310 -7.86 2.09 4.53
N PRO A 311 -8.72 3.06 4.88
CA PRO A 311 -8.28 4.23 5.61
C PRO A 311 -7.52 3.83 6.88
N VAL A 312 -6.40 4.52 7.19
CA VAL A 312 -5.60 4.26 8.41
C VAL A 312 -6.46 4.34 9.68
N SER A 313 -7.50 5.18 9.66
CA SER A 313 -8.53 5.27 10.70
C SER A 313 -9.21 3.93 11.03
N TYR A 314 -9.38 3.05 10.04
CA TYR A 314 -9.91 1.70 10.23
C TYR A 314 -8.90 0.78 10.92
N SER A 315 -7.63 0.82 10.52
CA SER A 315 -6.55 0.03 11.14
C SER A 315 -6.27 0.41 12.60
N VAL A 316 -6.67 1.61 13.02
CA VAL A 316 -6.61 2.05 14.43
C VAL A 316 -7.96 2.04 15.14
N SER A 317 -9.06 1.68 14.46
CA SER A 317 -10.44 1.81 14.96
C SER A 317 -10.76 0.93 16.18
N TRP A 318 -9.98 -0.13 16.38
CA TRP A 318 -10.05 -1.06 17.51
C TRP A 318 -9.11 -0.68 18.67
N SER A 319 -8.20 0.29 18.46
CA SER A 319 -7.25 0.73 19.49
C SER A 319 -7.94 1.39 20.67
N ARG A 320 -7.45 1.11 21.88
CA ARG A 320 -7.77 1.84 23.11
C ARG A 320 -7.39 3.32 23.04
N ASN A 321 -6.48 3.71 22.13
CA ASN A 321 -6.09 5.10 21.90
C ASN A 321 -6.69 5.68 20.60
N ARG A 322 -7.73 5.07 20.01
CA ARG A 322 -8.25 5.53 18.70
C ARG A 322 -8.69 6.99 18.68
N SER A 323 -9.24 7.49 19.79
CA SER A 323 -9.69 8.89 19.89
C SER A 323 -8.51 9.85 19.72
N GLU A 324 -7.37 9.56 20.37
CA GLU A 324 -6.14 10.33 20.24
C GLU A 324 -5.60 10.34 18.80
N TYR A 325 -5.65 9.19 18.10
CA TYR A 325 -5.17 9.10 16.72
C TYR A 325 -6.08 9.80 15.70
N LEU A 326 -7.40 9.68 15.85
CA LEU A 326 -8.34 10.37 14.96
C LEU A 326 -8.30 11.89 15.13
N GLU A 327 -8.16 12.38 16.37
CA GLU A 327 -7.99 13.80 16.64
C GLU A 327 -6.71 14.35 16.00
N LEU A 328 -5.59 13.63 16.11
CA LEU A 328 -4.33 14.01 15.47
C LEU A 328 -4.45 14.09 13.94
N LEU A 329 -5.14 13.12 13.32
CA LEU A 329 -5.40 13.12 11.88
C LEU A 329 -6.26 14.33 11.45
N GLY A 330 -7.28 14.69 12.24
CA GLY A 330 -8.11 15.88 11.99
C GLY A 330 -7.32 17.18 12.05
N GLU A 331 -6.37 17.28 12.98
CA GLU A 331 -5.48 18.44 13.11
C GLU A 331 -4.50 18.57 11.95
N PHE A 332 -3.97 17.45 11.45
CA PHE A 332 -3.11 17.46 10.26
C PHE A 332 -3.89 17.81 8.99
N ALA A 333 -5.12 17.32 8.83
CA ALA A 333 -5.97 17.71 7.69
C ALA A 333 -6.28 19.21 7.70
N ALA A 334 -6.53 19.80 8.88
CA ALA A 334 -6.72 21.24 9.01
C ALA A 334 -5.44 22.03 8.68
N LEU A 335 -4.28 21.57 9.15
CA LEU A 335 -2.99 22.19 8.83
C LEU A 335 -2.67 22.10 7.33
N HIS A 336 -2.97 20.97 6.70
CA HIS A 336 -2.79 20.77 5.26
C HIS A 336 -3.57 21.79 4.45
N LYS A 337 -4.86 21.98 4.76
CA LYS A 337 -5.72 22.99 4.11
C LYS A 337 -5.19 24.42 4.29
N GLN A 338 -4.55 24.72 5.41
CA GLN A 338 -3.91 26.03 5.62
C GLN A 338 -2.65 26.19 4.76
N PHE A 339 -1.85 25.13 4.58
CA PHE A 339 -0.69 25.16 3.68
C PHE A 339 -1.09 25.29 2.22
N GLU A 340 -2.17 24.64 1.78
CA GLU A 340 -2.72 24.81 0.42
C GLU A 340 -3.16 26.26 0.13
N SER A 341 -3.48 27.04 1.17
CA SER A 341 -3.85 28.46 1.01
C SER A 341 -2.65 29.41 0.93
N LEU A 342 -1.43 28.92 1.16
CA LEU A 342 -0.23 29.75 1.07
C LEU A 342 0.05 30.09 -0.40
N PRO A 343 0.29 31.37 -0.73
CA PRO A 343 0.73 31.72 -2.07
C PRO A 343 2.14 31.14 -2.30
N GLY A 344 2.28 30.29 -3.30
CA GLY A 344 3.60 29.90 -3.78
C GLY A 344 4.29 31.02 -4.57
N PRO A 345 5.54 30.76 -4.98
CA PRO A 345 6.35 31.73 -5.72
C PRO A 345 5.69 32.13 -7.03
N ALA A 346 5.86 33.39 -7.43
CA ALA A 346 5.31 33.90 -8.68
C ALA A 346 5.84 33.09 -9.89
N PRO A 347 5.00 32.85 -10.93
CA PRO A 347 5.44 32.18 -12.14
C PRO A 347 6.54 32.99 -12.84
N ARG A 348 7.58 32.30 -13.30
CA ARG A 348 8.71 32.88 -14.04
C ARG A 348 8.48 32.73 -15.53
N TYR A 349 8.63 33.83 -16.27
CA TYR A 349 8.39 33.85 -17.72
C TYR A 349 9.66 33.70 -18.57
N THR A 350 10.82 33.77 -17.93
CA THR A 350 12.15 33.68 -18.53
C THR A 350 13.12 33.04 -17.54
N SER A 351 14.22 32.48 -18.05
CA SER A 351 15.34 31.98 -17.23
C SER A 351 16.66 32.38 -17.88
N ASP A 352 17.49 33.10 -17.12
CA ASP A 352 18.85 33.44 -17.54
C ASP A 352 19.79 32.22 -17.44
N LEU A 353 19.46 31.30 -16.53
CA LEU A 353 20.23 30.08 -16.25
C LEU A 353 20.03 29.00 -17.32
N LEU A 354 18.84 28.94 -17.94
CA LEU A 354 18.53 27.99 -19.02
C LEU A 354 19.52 28.09 -20.19
N ASN A 355 20.06 29.27 -20.46
CA ASN A 355 21.02 29.47 -21.55
C ASN A 355 22.42 28.95 -21.22
N MET A 356 22.71 28.61 -19.96
CA MET A 356 24.04 28.26 -19.46
C MET A 356 24.20 26.76 -19.13
N VAL A 357 23.17 25.95 -19.34
CA VAL A 357 23.26 24.50 -19.14
C VAL A 357 24.05 23.82 -20.26
N PRO A 358 24.68 22.66 -20.03
CA PRO A 358 25.40 21.90 -21.06
C PRO A 358 24.58 21.65 -22.34
N ALA A 359 25.24 21.52 -23.49
CA ALA A 359 24.57 21.37 -24.78
C ALA A 359 23.80 20.04 -24.93
N ASP A 360 24.28 19.00 -24.27
CA ASP A 360 23.75 17.63 -24.21
C ASP A 360 22.87 17.41 -22.96
N THR A 361 22.21 18.46 -22.47
CA THR A 361 21.30 18.35 -21.32
C THR A 361 20.12 17.43 -21.69
N MET A 362 19.98 16.32 -20.97
CA MET A 362 18.86 15.36 -21.09
C MET A 362 17.82 15.52 -20.00
N PHE A 363 18.17 16.13 -18.87
CA PHE A 363 17.25 16.43 -17.77
C PHE A 363 17.47 17.86 -17.31
N TYR A 364 16.39 18.60 -17.12
CA TYR A 364 16.39 19.97 -16.67
C TYR A 364 15.29 20.15 -15.62
N ALA A 365 15.62 20.70 -14.46
CA ALA A 365 14.65 21.12 -13.47
C ALA A 365 14.91 22.58 -13.07
N ALA A 366 13.86 23.38 -13.04
CA ALA A 366 13.88 24.74 -12.52
C ALA A 366 12.99 24.81 -11.29
N ILE A 367 13.65 25.05 -10.17
CA ILE A 367 13.05 24.99 -8.84
C ILE A 367 12.88 26.44 -8.37
N PRO A 368 11.65 26.86 -8.03
CA PRO A 368 11.44 28.18 -7.46
C PRO A 368 12.09 28.27 -6.08
N ASN A 369 12.65 29.42 -5.76
CA ASN A 369 13.15 29.67 -4.43
C ASN A 369 12.00 29.91 -3.43
N MET A 370 11.78 28.96 -2.50
CA MET A 370 10.61 28.95 -1.60
C MET A 370 10.87 29.56 -0.21
N GLY A 371 11.95 30.32 0.01
CA GLY A 371 12.35 30.80 1.35
C GLY A 371 11.27 31.54 2.13
N SER A 372 10.54 32.43 1.46
CA SER A 372 9.42 33.17 2.06
C SER A 372 8.25 32.24 2.41
N THR A 373 7.86 31.35 1.48
CA THR A 373 6.78 30.37 1.69
C THR A 373 7.12 29.40 2.83
N LEU A 374 8.37 28.93 2.92
CA LEU A 374 8.84 28.07 4.02
C LEU A 374 8.80 28.78 5.38
N THR A 375 9.08 30.09 5.40
CA THR A 375 9.00 30.89 6.63
C THR A 375 7.56 31.01 7.11
N GLU A 376 6.64 31.26 6.19
CA GLU A 376 5.22 31.37 6.50
C GLU A 376 4.59 30.02 6.89
N ALA A 377 4.99 28.93 6.21
CA ALA A 377 4.58 27.57 6.58
C ALA A 377 5.06 27.20 7.99
N ASN A 378 6.30 27.54 8.35
CA ASN A 378 6.80 27.33 9.71
C ASN A 378 6.02 28.17 10.74
N ARG A 379 5.67 29.42 10.42
CA ARG A 379 4.82 30.26 11.29
C ARG A 379 3.45 29.59 11.54
N LEU A 380 2.77 29.15 10.47
CA LEU A 380 1.47 28.47 10.56
C LEU A 380 1.57 27.17 11.36
N LEU A 381 2.61 26.36 11.14
CA LEU A 381 2.86 25.15 11.91
C LEU A 381 3.00 25.46 13.40
N GLN A 382 3.83 26.45 13.75
CA GLN A 382 4.03 26.85 15.15
C GLN A 382 2.76 27.40 15.79
N GLU A 383 1.96 28.17 15.07
CA GLU A 383 0.66 28.65 15.55
C GLU A 383 -0.33 27.51 15.78
N ARG A 384 -0.40 26.55 14.86
CA ARG A 384 -1.29 25.39 15.00
C ARG A 384 -0.86 24.49 16.15
N ILE A 385 0.45 24.28 16.32
CA ILE A 385 1.00 23.62 17.51
C ILE A 385 0.56 24.39 18.75
N GLN A 386 0.64 25.72 18.80
CA GLN A 386 0.18 26.48 19.98
C GLN A 386 -1.33 26.39 20.25
N GLN A 387 -2.14 26.18 19.22
CA GLN A 387 -3.61 26.16 19.34
C GLN A 387 -4.18 24.77 19.65
N SER A 388 -3.49 23.69 19.31
CA SER A 388 -3.99 22.31 19.48
C SER A 388 -3.23 21.56 20.56
N ALA A 389 -3.91 21.25 21.68
CA ALA A 389 -3.31 20.48 22.77
C ALA A 389 -2.83 19.08 22.32
N VAL A 390 -3.52 18.48 21.34
CA VAL A 390 -3.13 17.19 20.74
C VAL A 390 -1.84 17.33 19.95
N LEU A 391 -1.71 18.36 19.10
CA LEU A 391 -0.45 18.64 18.39
C LEU A 391 0.68 19.05 19.33
N GLN A 392 0.43 19.78 20.41
CA GLN A 392 1.47 20.09 21.42
C GLN A 392 2.01 18.83 22.07
N ALA A 393 1.11 17.94 22.51
CA ALA A 393 1.49 16.69 23.14
C ALA A 393 2.27 15.81 22.16
N TRP A 394 1.85 15.76 20.88
CA TRP A 394 2.56 15.06 19.82
C TRP A 394 3.95 15.68 19.55
N TRP A 395 4.03 17.01 19.40
CA TRP A 395 5.26 17.75 19.12
C TRP A 395 6.29 17.64 20.26
N ALA A 396 5.83 17.76 21.51
CA ALA A 396 6.67 17.59 22.70
C ALA A 396 7.23 16.15 22.80
N ARG A 397 6.43 15.14 22.45
CA ARG A 397 6.90 13.74 22.38
C ARG A 397 7.93 13.55 21.27
N GLN A 398 7.75 14.18 20.11
CA GLN A 398 8.69 14.11 18.99
C GLN A 398 10.05 14.77 19.30
N GLN A 399 10.05 15.84 20.11
CA GLN A 399 11.26 16.47 20.62
C GLN A 399 11.98 15.61 21.66
N ALA A 400 11.24 15.01 22.60
CA ALA A 400 11.78 14.07 23.58
C ALA A 400 12.33 12.79 22.92
N SER A 401 11.71 12.37 21.82
CA SER A 401 12.20 11.32 20.94
C SER A 401 13.15 11.83 19.87
N GLY A 402 13.89 12.93 20.08
CA GLY A 402 15.09 13.35 19.32
C GLY A 402 15.02 13.31 17.79
N GLY A 403 13.82 13.27 17.21
CA GLY A 403 13.56 13.35 15.77
C GLY A 403 13.34 14.80 15.35
N ALA A 404 12.63 15.57 16.19
CA ALA A 404 12.37 16.99 15.93
C ALA A 404 13.55 17.92 16.26
N SER A 405 14.66 17.45 16.84
CA SER A 405 15.77 18.35 17.19
C SER A 405 16.64 18.76 15.99
N LYS A 406 16.49 18.12 14.83
CA LYS A 406 17.20 18.49 13.58
C LYS A 406 16.34 19.22 12.56
N GLU A 407 15.01 19.11 12.63
CA GLU A 407 14.09 19.69 11.64
C GLU A 407 14.03 21.22 11.65
N PRO A 408 13.91 21.91 12.81
CA PRO A 408 14.00 23.37 12.86
C PRO A 408 15.36 23.88 12.38
N GLU A 409 16.44 23.18 12.73
CA GLU A 409 17.79 23.53 12.30
C GLU A 409 17.97 23.35 10.78
N LEU A 410 17.36 22.30 10.19
CA LEU A 410 17.35 22.08 8.74
C LEU A 410 16.50 23.14 8.02
N ILE A 411 15.33 23.49 8.54
CA ILE A 411 14.47 24.55 7.99
C ILE A 411 15.17 25.90 8.08
N ASP A 412 15.82 26.20 9.20
CA ASP A 412 16.57 27.44 9.38
C ASP A 412 17.82 27.48 8.49
N ARG A 413 18.52 26.34 8.31
CA ARG A 413 19.61 26.22 7.32
C ARG A 413 19.08 26.44 5.91
N LEU A 414 17.99 25.78 5.52
CA LEU A 414 17.36 25.95 4.21
C LEU A 414 16.93 27.39 3.95
N ARG A 415 16.29 28.04 4.94
CA ARG A 415 15.95 29.46 4.89
C ARG A 415 17.21 30.31 4.69
N SER A 416 18.25 30.05 5.50
CA SER A 416 19.48 30.82 5.42
C SER A 416 20.17 30.70 4.06
N PHE A 417 20.17 29.53 3.43
CA PHE A 417 20.70 29.34 2.07
C PHE A 417 19.80 30.03 1.03
N SER A 418 18.49 29.83 1.15
CA SER A 418 17.47 30.43 0.27
C SER A 418 17.57 31.96 0.22
N ASP A 419 17.89 32.62 1.34
CA ASP A 419 18.07 34.08 1.40
C ASP A 419 19.24 34.61 0.53
N TYR A 420 20.22 33.77 0.20
CA TYR A 420 21.35 34.15 -0.67
C TYR A 420 21.10 33.87 -2.14
N LEU A 421 20.16 32.99 -2.47
CA LEU A 421 19.90 32.58 -3.84
C LEU A 421 18.84 33.47 -4.48
N GLY A 422 18.91 33.61 -5.81
CA GLY A 422 17.88 34.26 -6.63
C GLY A 422 16.58 33.47 -6.61
N ASP A 423 15.63 33.87 -7.45
CA ASP A 423 14.29 33.28 -7.46
C ASP A 423 14.23 31.89 -8.13
N GLU A 424 15.33 31.48 -8.76
CA GLU A 424 15.44 30.26 -9.56
C GLU A 424 16.71 29.48 -9.22
N ILE A 425 16.55 28.17 -9.04
CA ILE A 425 17.63 27.20 -8.93
C ILE A 425 17.44 26.20 -10.07
N VAL A 426 18.41 26.12 -10.98
CA VAL A 426 18.41 25.18 -12.10
C VAL A 426 19.25 23.96 -11.74
N VAL A 427 18.72 22.78 -12.06
CA VAL A 427 19.43 21.50 -12.01
C VAL A 427 19.42 20.93 -13.43
N ALA A 428 20.60 20.58 -13.94
CA ALA A 428 20.72 19.95 -15.25
C ALA A 428 21.56 18.68 -15.17
N MET A 429 21.28 17.71 -16.05
CA MET A 429 22.05 16.48 -16.16
C MET A 429 22.27 16.13 -17.62
N THR A 430 23.44 15.57 -17.91
CA THR A 430 23.85 15.08 -19.23
C THR A 430 24.00 13.55 -19.20
N PRO A 431 23.89 12.85 -20.34
CA PRO A 431 23.93 11.39 -20.39
C PRO A 431 25.19 10.75 -19.78
N ASP A 432 26.35 11.38 -19.98
CA ASP A 432 27.65 10.88 -19.53
C ASP A 432 28.00 11.23 -18.07
N ALA A 433 27.09 11.91 -17.37
CA ALA A 433 27.30 12.38 -16.02
C ALA A 433 26.56 11.53 -14.98
N HIS A 434 27.28 11.12 -13.94
CA HIS A 434 26.72 10.39 -12.80
C HIS A 434 26.17 11.29 -11.70
N SER A 435 26.24 12.62 -11.88
CA SER A 435 25.74 13.63 -10.94
C SER A 435 25.16 14.82 -11.70
N PRO A 436 24.23 15.58 -11.09
CA PRO A 436 23.71 16.80 -11.70
C PRO A 436 24.67 17.99 -11.54
N ILE A 437 24.49 19.00 -12.40
CA ILE A 437 24.99 20.36 -12.19
C ILE A 437 23.86 21.24 -11.68
N VAL A 438 24.13 22.02 -10.63
CA VAL A 438 23.21 23.00 -10.05
C VAL A 438 23.71 24.41 -10.35
N LEU A 439 22.84 25.26 -10.85
CA LEU A 439 23.10 26.66 -11.17
C LEU A 439 22.09 27.56 -10.43
N ALA A 440 22.57 28.65 -9.87
CA ALA A 440 21.70 29.66 -9.28
C ALA A 440 22.32 31.05 -9.43
N GLU A 441 21.46 32.06 -9.54
CA GLU A 441 21.87 33.45 -9.32
C GLU A 441 22.00 33.71 -7.82
N LEU A 442 22.88 34.64 -7.46
CA LEU A 442 23.04 35.08 -6.09
C LEU A 442 22.31 36.40 -5.88
N ARG A 443 21.48 36.47 -4.84
CA ARG A 443 20.88 37.74 -4.39
C ARG A 443 21.84 38.55 -3.53
N ARG A 444 22.80 37.86 -2.90
CA ARG A 444 23.71 38.43 -1.89
C ARG A 444 25.17 38.05 -2.17
N PRO A 445 26.09 39.03 -2.26
CA PRO A 445 27.47 38.79 -2.67
C PRO A 445 28.33 38.07 -1.61
N ASP A 446 27.88 38.07 -0.36
CA ASP A 446 28.56 37.45 0.79
C ASP A 446 28.32 35.93 0.90
N PHE A 447 27.59 35.33 -0.04
CA PHE A 447 27.31 33.88 -0.04
C PHE A 447 28.60 33.03 -0.08
N ARG A 448 29.65 33.48 -0.78
CA ARG A 448 30.96 32.78 -0.77
C ARG A 448 31.55 32.69 0.63
N ALA A 449 31.49 33.79 1.40
CA ALA A 449 31.96 33.82 2.78
C ALA A 449 31.10 32.94 3.70
N PHE A 450 29.78 32.94 3.48
CA PHE A 450 28.85 32.05 4.17
C PHE A 450 29.21 30.57 3.93
N ILE A 451 29.43 30.14 2.68
CA ILE A 451 29.84 28.76 2.37
C ILE A 451 31.21 28.43 2.99
N GLN A 452 32.18 29.35 2.97
CA GLN A 452 33.48 29.16 3.63
C GLN A 452 33.34 28.96 5.13
N GLN A 453 32.44 29.69 5.78
CA GLN A 453 32.13 29.52 7.19
C GLN A 453 31.50 28.15 7.46
N GLN A 454 30.56 27.70 6.62
CA GLN A 454 29.93 26.37 6.73
C GLN A 454 30.96 25.23 6.54
N ILE A 455 31.90 25.38 5.60
CA ILE A 455 33.00 24.43 5.39
C ILE A 455 33.93 24.39 6.63
N SER A 456 34.24 25.55 7.21
CA SER A 456 35.20 25.67 8.31
C SER A 456 34.64 25.27 9.68
N GLY A 457 33.34 25.49 9.92
CA GLY A 457 32.66 25.21 11.19
C GLY A 457 32.37 23.73 11.46
N ASN A 458 32.50 22.84 10.46
CA ASN A 458 31.96 21.48 10.49
C ASN A 458 33.01 20.35 10.69
N LYS A 459 34.08 20.57 11.46
CA LYS A 459 35.15 19.56 11.66
C LYS A 459 34.81 18.40 12.62
N GLY A 460 33.54 18.13 12.94
CA GLY A 460 33.18 17.37 14.15
C GLY A 460 32.48 16.00 14.03
N ASP A 461 31.71 15.69 12.98
CA ASP A 461 30.92 14.44 12.96
C ASP A 461 30.77 13.88 11.54
N GLY A 462 31.01 12.58 11.36
CA GLY A 462 31.27 11.93 10.06
C GLY A 462 30.08 11.79 9.10
N THR A 463 29.08 12.67 9.17
CA THR A 463 27.83 12.60 8.38
C THR A 463 27.60 13.78 7.42
N HIS A 464 28.58 14.68 7.24
CA HIS A 464 28.34 16.00 6.60
C HIS A 464 28.87 16.16 5.15
N PHE A 465 28.18 17.01 4.39
CA PHE A 465 28.50 17.46 3.03
C PHE A 465 29.91 18.05 2.93
N GLN A 466 30.79 17.38 2.20
CA GLN A 466 32.09 17.95 1.84
C GLN A 466 31.88 18.87 0.65
N MET A 467 32.02 20.18 0.84
CA MET A 467 32.02 21.17 -0.23
C MET A 467 33.43 21.73 -0.40
N GLN A 468 33.85 21.93 -1.65
CA GLN A 468 35.13 22.54 -1.98
C GLN A 468 34.91 23.70 -2.93
N ILE A 469 35.31 24.90 -2.51
CA ILE A 469 35.29 26.08 -3.39
C ILE A 469 36.46 26.00 -4.35
N ILE A 470 36.16 26.11 -5.64
CA ILE A 470 37.12 26.08 -6.74
C ILE A 470 37.18 27.46 -7.36
N ASP A 471 38.38 28.06 -7.39
CA ASP A 471 38.57 29.38 -8.01
C ASP A 471 38.85 29.27 -9.52
N ASN A 472 39.47 28.16 -9.96
CA ASN A 472 39.77 27.92 -11.36
C ASN A 472 39.43 26.46 -11.77
N PRO A 473 38.24 26.23 -12.35
CA PRO A 473 37.80 24.90 -12.77
C PRO A 473 38.69 24.25 -13.84
N SER A 474 39.40 25.03 -14.68
CA SER A 474 40.25 24.47 -15.74
C SER A 474 41.46 23.70 -15.21
N LEU A 475 41.82 23.89 -13.93
CA LEU A 475 42.94 23.22 -13.27
C LEU A 475 42.53 21.91 -12.59
N LEU A 476 41.23 21.59 -12.55
CA LEU A 476 40.75 20.33 -11.97
C LEU A 476 41.21 19.15 -12.82
N SER A 477 41.80 18.14 -12.17
CA SER A 477 42.27 16.95 -12.87
C SER A 477 41.09 16.09 -13.31
N ARG A 478 41.16 15.56 -14.54
CA ARG A 478 40.11 14.77 -15.20
C ARG A 478 39.78 13.45 -14.50
N ALA A 479 40.61 13.03 -13.53
CA ALA A 479 40.48 11.80 -12.73
C ALA A 479 39.99 12.05 -11.28
N ALA A 480 39.70 13.29 -10.90
CA ALA A 480 39.26 13.62 -9.55
C ALA A 480 37.77 13.31 -9.37
N GLY A 481 37.43 12.04 -9.16
CA GLY A 481 36.20 11.69 -8.47
C GLY A 481 36.32 12.12 -7.01
N THR A 482 35.96 13.36 -6.70
CA THR A 482 35.97 13.84 -5.32
C THR A 482 34.67 13.40 -4.63
N ASN A 483 34.77 12.90 -3.39
CA ASN A 483 33.60 12.72 -2.50
C ASN A 483 33.00 14.07 -2.04
N ALA A 484 33.34 15.16 -2.71
CA ALA A 484 33.01 16.52 -2.36
C ALA A 484 32.33 17.22 -3.53
N THR A 485 31.31 18.02 -3.22
CA THR A 485 30.65 18.92 -4.15
C THR A 485 31.57 20.10 -4.44
N LEU A 486 31.92 20.28 -5.71
CA LEU A 486 32.73 21.38 -6.19
C LEU A 486 31.83 22.60 -6.38
N VAL A 487 32.23 23.75 -5.84
CA VAL A 487 31.46 25.01 -5.89
C VAL A 487 32.28 26.08 -6.60
N TYR A 488 31.74 26.64 -7.67
CA TYR A 488 32.36 27.71 -8.46
C TYR A 488 31.52 28.98 -8.42
N PHE A 489 32.17 30.12 -8.21
CA PHE A 489 31.53 31.43 -8.14
C PHE A 489 32.05 32.33 -9.25
N ARG A 490 31.16 32.96 -10.03
CA ARG A 490 31.55 33.98 -11.02
C ARG A 490 30.37 34.87 -11.38
N ASN A 491 30.61 36.17 -11.55
CA ASN A 491 29.61 37.12 -12.06
C ASN A 491 28.23 37.05 -11.39
N ASN A 492 28.18 36.96 -10.06
CA ASN A 492 26.94 36.81 -9.28
C ASN A 492 26.18 35.48 -9.51
N LEU A 493 26.84 34.47 -10.07
CA LEU A 493 26.33 33.12 -10.27
C LEU A 493 27.12 32.15 -9.41
N VAL A 494 26.46 31.06 -9.02
CA VAL A 494 27.08 29.89 -8.41
C VAL A 494 26.77 28.65 -9.24
N ALA A 495 27.78 27.81 -9.44
CA ALA A 495 27.64 26.47 -9.99
C ALA A 495 28.14 25.42 -8.99
N MET A 496 27.41 24.32 -8.87
CA MET A 496 27.77 23.20 -8.01
C MET A 496 27.67 21.89 -8.79
N ALA A 497 28.70 21.05 -8.73
CA ALA A 497 28.72 19.72 -9.36
C ALA A 497 29.64 18.77 -8.58
N ALA A 498 29.38 17.46 -8.60
CA ALA A 498 30.35 16.47 -8.08
C ALA A 498 31.37 16.05 -9.16
N ASP A 499 31.01 16.14 -10.44
CA ASP A 499 31.92 15.86 -11.55
C ASP A 499 32.67 17.14 -11.97
N ALA A 500 33.99 17.11 -11.88
CA ALA A 500 34.87 18.19 -12.35
C ALA A 500 34.65 18.51 -13.84
N ARG A 501 34.29 17.53 -14.68
CA ARG A 501 34.00 17.74 -16.11
C ARG A 501 32.80 18.66 -16.32
N GLN A 502 31.74 18.49 -15.55
CA GLN A 502 30.55 19.33 -15.64
C GLN A 502 30.87 20.79 -15.26
N LEU A 503 31.65 20.98 -14.20
CA LEU A 503 32.06 22.31 -13.77
C LEU A 503 32.98 22.98 -14.81
N GLN A 504 33.87 22.20 -15.46
CA GLN A 504 34.71 22.68 -16.56
C GLN A 504 33.90 23.10 -17.80
N MET A 505 32.79 22.42 -18.08
CA MET A 505 31.90 22.78 -19.20
C MET A 505 31.13 24.08 -18.94
N VAL A 506 30.65 24.30 -17.70
CA VAL A 506 29.80 25.46 -17.39
C VAL A 506 30.59 26.70 -16.97
N ALA A 507 31.78 26.56 -16.39
CA ALA A 507 32.62 27.68 -16.01
C ALA A 507 32.84 28.75 -17.10
N PRO A 508 33.20 28.42 -18.36
CA PRO A 508 33.37 29.43 -19.41
C PRO A 508 32.05 30.12 -19.79
N LEU A 509 30.91 29.41 -19.71
CA LEU A 509 29.58 29.97 -19.98
C LEU A 509 29.21 31.01 -18.92
N MET A 510 29.52 30.74 -17.65
CA MET A 510 29.31 31.71 -16.55
C MET A 510 30.26 32.91 -16.62
N GLU A 511 31.52 32.70 -17.03
CA GLU A 511 32.52 33.77 -17.16
C GLU A 511 32.15 34.80 -18.22
N SER A 512 31.70 34.31 -19.38
CA SER A 512 31.39 35.14 -20.54
C SER A 512 29.90 35.51 -20.66
N ARG A 513 29.04 34.93 -19.80
CA ARG A 513 27.56 35.01 -19.88
C ARG A 513 27.05 34.70 -21.29
N THR A 514 27.66 33.72 -21.96
CA THR A 514 27.27 33.29 -23.29
C THR A 514 26.32 32.10 -23.24
N SER A 515 25.45 32.01 -24.25
CA SER A 515 24.61 30.84 -24.47
C SER A 515 25.43 29.60 -24.84
N SER A 516 25.05 28.45 -24.29
CA SER A 516 25.58 27.16 -24.72
C SER A 516 24.94 26.71 -26.03
N GLY A 517 25.49 25.64 -26.62
CA GLY A 517 24.88 24.96 -27.77
C GLY A 517 23.46 24.42 -27.49
N PHE A 518 23.06 24.32 -26.21
CA PHE A 518 21.73 23.87 -25.80
C PHE A 518 20.62 24.73 -26.41
N THR A 519 20.87 26.04 -26.55
CA THR A 519 19.91 27.00 -27.11
C THR A 519 19.46 26.70 -28.55
N SER A 520 20.23 25.88 -29.27
CA SER A 520 19.89 25.42 -30.63
C SER A 520 19.06 24.13 -30.67
N THR A 521 18.80 23.50 -29.52
CA THR A 521 18.13 22.19 -29.46
C THR A 521 16.60 22.34 -29.47
N PRO A 522 15.86 21.33 -29.99
CA PRO A 522 14.41 21.30 -29.86
C PRO A 522 13.95 21.19 -28.39
N PHE A 523 14.71 20.49 -27.54
CA PHE A 523 14.40 20.38 -26.11
C PHE A 523 14.45 21.73 -25.39
N TYR A 524 15.44 22.58 -25.68
CA TYR A 524 15.46 23.98 -25.20
C TYR A 524 14.21 24.75 -25.63
N SER A 525 13.76 24.56 -26.87
CA SER A 525 12.57 25.24 -27.39
C SER A 525 11.30 24.84 -26.61
N ALA A 526 11.17 23.56 -26.25
CA ALA A 526 10.06 23.06 -25.43
C ALA A 526 10.10 23.61 -23.99
N ILE A 527 11.27 23.63 -23.35
CA ILE A 527 11.44 24.23 -22.01
C ILE A 527 11.12 25.73 -22.03
N ARG A 528 11.59 26.45 -23.06
CA ARG A 528 11.30 27.88 -23.23
C ARG A 528 9.81 28.15 -23.41
N GLN A 529 9.07 27.26 -24.08
CA GLN A 529 7.62 27.36 -24.19
C GLN A 529 6.93 27.22 -22.82
N ALA A 530 7.41 26.30 -21.97
CA ALA A 530 6.92 26.18 -20.60
C ALA A 530 7.17 27.46 -19.78
N TYR A 531 8.33 28.09 -19.94
CA TYR A 531 8.59 29.42 -19.37
C TYR A 531 7.62 30.49 -19.86
N GLN A 532 7.35 30.55 -21.17
CA GLN A 532 6.41 31.54 -21.73
C GLN A 532 4.98 31.37 -21.17
N ALA A 533 4.61 30.15 -20.76
CA ALA A 533 3.35 29.86 -20.08
C ALA A 533 3.36 30.13 -18.55
N GLY A 534 4.47 30.65 -18.02
CA GLY A 534 4.69 30.94 -16.61
C GLY A 534 5.14 29.71 -15.82
N ALA A 535 6.44 29.52 -15.65
CA ALA A 535 7.01 28.38 -14.95
C ALA A 535 7.03 28.56 -13.41
N GLY A 536 6.38 27.65 -12.70
CA GLY A 536 6.53 27.47 -11.25
C GLY A 536 7.69 26.52 -10.93
N LEU A 537 7.41 25.36 -10.34
CA LEU A 537 8.31 24.20 -10.44
C LEU A 537 8.19 23.64 -11.85
N LEU A 538 9.32 23.44 -12.51
CA LEU A 538 9.39 22.88 -13.87
C LEU A 538 10.41 21.76 -13.90
N ILE A 539 10.02 20.60 -14.41
CA ILE A 539 10.89 19.43 -14.57
C ILE A 539 10.69 18.91 -15.98
N CYS A 540 11.79 18.73 -16.70
CA CYS A 540 11.80 18.37 -18.10
C CYS A 540 12.81 17.24 -18.33
N ALA A 541 12.43 16.26 -19.13
CA ALA A 541 13.32 15.19 -19.56
C ALA A 541 13.21 14.97 -21.07
N ASP A 542 14.36 14.83 -21.72
CA ASP A 542 14.50 14.39 -23.11
C ASP A 542 14.46 12.87 -23.13
N MET A 543 13.26 12.34 -23.38
CA MET A 543 13.01 10.90 -23.43
C MET A 543 13.67 10.27 -24.65
N GLU A 544 13.84 10.98 -25.77
CA GLU A 544 14.56 10.46 -26.95
C GLU A 544 16.00 10.10 -26.57
N GLN A 545 16.68 11.02 -25.88
CA GLN A 545 18.04 10.79 -25.39
C GLN A 545 18.08 9.69 -24.32
N ILE A 546 17.18 9.71 -23.34
CA ILE A 546 17.13 8.69 -22.27
C ILE A 546 16.92 7.30 -22.85
N LEU A 547 15.95 7.16 -23.75
CA LEU A 547 15.62 5.88 -24.37
C LEU A 547 16.77 5.37 -25.23
N ALA A 548 17.39 6.22 -26.05
CA ALA A 548 18.55 5.84 -26.86
C ALA A 548 19.72 5.27 -26.03
N HIS A 549 19.97 5.82 -24.83
CA HIS A 549 21.02 5.33 -23.93
C HIS A 549 20.59 4.08 -23.13
N SER A 550 19.28 3.86 -22.92
CA SER A 550 18.75 2.70 -22.18
C SER A 550 18.62 1.41 -23.00
N VAL A 551 18.49 1.51 -24.34
CA VAL A 551 18.27 0.35 -25.25
C VAL A 551 19.50 -0.58 -25.36
N GLY A 552 20.68 -0.15 -24.88
CA GLY A 552 21.91 -0.95 -24.85
C GLY A 552 21.99 -1.98 -23.70
N HIS A 553 21.18 -1.86 -22.66
CA HIS A 553 21.17 -2.78 -21.52
C HIS A 553 20.05 -3.82 -21.66
N LYS A 554 20.39 -5.12 -21.59
CA LYS A 554 19.45 -6.25 -21.72
C LYS A 554 18.39 -6.34 -20.61
N GLU A 555 18.33 -5.37 -19.69
CA GLU A 555 17.50 -5.37 -18.49
C GLU A 555 16.33 -4.36 -18.53
N GLY A 556 16.08 -3.69 -19.65
CA GLY A 556 14.93 -2.78 -19.81
C GLY A 556 13.57 -3.50 -19.96
N PRO A 557 12.43 -2.87 -19.59
CA PRO A 557 11.10 -3.45 -19.77
C PRO A 557 10.83 -3.78 -21.25
N SER A 558 10.33 -4.99 -21.54
CA SER A 558 10.03 -5.45 -22.91
C SER A 558 9.11 -4.50 -23.67
N LEU A 559 8.16 -3.88 -22.98
CA LEU A 559 7.14 -2.99 -23.55
C LEU A 559 7.73 -1.74 -24.21
N ILE A 560 8.77 -1.12 -23.64
CA ILE A 560 9.36 0.12 -24.18
C ILE A 560 10.11 -0.15 -25.51
N ARG A 561 10.62 -1.38 -25.66
CA ARG A 561 11.38 -1.80 -26.85
C ARG A 561 10.48 -2.32 -27.98
N ASP A 562 9.22 -2.60 -27.66
CA ASP A 562 8.25 -3.04 -28.65
C ASP A 562 7.63 -1.82 -29.33
N GLU A 563 8.03 -1.58 -30.57
CA GLU A 563 7.54 -0.46 -31.39
C GLU A 563 6.01 -0.43 -31.52
N ARG A 564 5.34 -1.59 -31.37
CA ARG A 564 3.88 -1.71 -31.41
C ARG A 564 3.19 -1.02 -30.25
N THR A 565 3.89 -0.75 -29.15
CA THR A 565 3.30 -0.05 -27.98
C THR A 565 3.21 1.46 -28.18
N GLY A 566 3.96 2.03 -29.13
CA GLY A 566 4.12 3.48 -29.31
C GLY A 566 5.02 4.16 -28.28
N LEU A 567 5.53 3.43 -27.27
CA LEU A 567 6.38 3.98 -26.20
C LEU A 567 7.78 4.39 -26.69
N ALA A 568 8.26 3.79 -27.78
CA ALA A 568 9.53 4.17 -28.41
C ALA A 568 9.50 5.58 -29.01
N ASP A 569 8.31 6.12 -29.31
CA ASP A 569 8.13 7.45 -29.91
C ASP A 569 8.10 8.57 -28.85
N MET A 570 8.26 8.26 -27.55
CA MET A 570 8.28 9.27 -26.48
C MET A 570 9.41 10.27 -26.65
N ARG A 571 9.07 11.56 -26.55
CA ARG A 571 9.98 12.66 -26.86
C ARG A 571 10.35 13.51 -25.67
N TYR A 572 9.40 14.25 -25.10
CA TYR A 572 9.64 15.10 -23.94
C TYR A 572 8.64 14.78 -22.84
N LEU A 573 9.14 14.62 -21.61
CA LEU A 573 8.31 14.66 -20.42
C LEU A 573 8.49 16.03 -19.78
N ILE A 574 7.43 16.81 -19.66
CA ILE A 574 7.41 18.13 -19.03
C ILE A 574 6.39 18.12 -17.89
N MET A 575 6.86 18.25 -16.67
CA MET A 575 6.04 18.38 -15.48
C MET A 575 6.16 19.80 -14.94
N GLU A 576 5.03 20.45 -14.72
CA GLU A 576 4.94 21.78 -14.14
C GLU A 576 3.98 21.79 -12.95
N SER A 577 4.32 22.57 -11.93
CA SER A 577 3.45 22.92 -10.82
C SER A 577 3.57 24.42 -10.57
N LYS A 578 2.47 25.16 -10.67
CA LYS A 578 2.47 26.62 -10.57
C LYS A 578 1.23 27.11 -9.86
N ASP A 579 1.38 28.17 -9.09
CA ASP A 579 0.25 28.84 -8.44
C ASP A 579 -0.29 29.97 -9.32
N LEU A 580 -1.55 29.84 -9.73
CA LEU A 580 -2.27 30.84 -10.52
C LEU A 580 -3.51 31.28 -9.75
N SER A 581 -3.54 32.56 -9.35
CA SER A 581 -4.67 33.15 -8.62
C SER A 581 -5.05 32.41 -7.32
N GLY A 582 -4.05 31.95 -6.56
CA GLY A 582 -4.26 31.23 -5.29
C GLY A 582 -4.71 29.78 -5.46
N ARG A 583 -4.50 29.19 -6.65
CA ARG A 583 -4.71 27.77 -6.92
C ARG A 583 -3.46 27.17 -7.51
N THR A 584 -3.00 26.07 -6.93
CA THR A 584 -1.95 25.24 -7.51
C THR A 584 -2.53 24.48 -8.69
N GLU A 585 -1.97 24.71 -9.86
CA GLU A 585 -2.22 23.93 -11.07
C GLU A 585 -1.00 23.06 -11.32
N ASN A 586 -1.26 21.78 -11.54
CA ASN A 586 -0.21 20.86 -11.92
C ASN A 586 -0.53 20.20 -13.24
N ARG A 587 0.52 20.03 -14.04
CA ARG A 587 0.42 19.44 -15.37
C ARG A 587 1.64 18.57 -15.62
N ALA A 588 1.41 17.38 -16.17
CA ALA A 588 2.45 16.50 -16.69
C ALA A 588 2.11 16.20 -18.14
N THR A 589 2.99 16.59 -19.07
CA THR A 589 2.82 16.42 -20.51
C THR A 589 3.91 15.50 -21.02
N LEU A 590 3.51 14.40 -21.65
CA LEU A 590 4.38 13.51 -22.38
C LEU A 590 4.10 13.67 -23.88
N THR A 591 5.07 14.16 -24.64
CA THR A 591 4.95 14.35 -26.08
C THR A 591 5.54 13.17 -26.85
N PHE A 592 5.07 12.96 -28.08
CA PHE A 592 5.52 11.91 -28.97
C PHE A 592 6.09 12.49 -30.27
N ALA A 593 7.09 11.82 -30.85
CA ALA A 593 7.72 12.22 -32.12
C ALA A 593 6.81 11.97 -33.34
N GLN A 594 5.82 11.10 -33.20
CA GLN A 594 4.81 10.72 -34.19
C GLN A 594 3.43 10.72 -33.53
N PRO A 595 2.33 10.69 -34.31
CA PRO A 595 1.01 10.41 -33.74
C PRO A 595 1.03 9.15 -32.87
N ARG A 596 0.37 9.22 -31.71
CA ARG A 596 0.23 8.10 -30.76
C ARG A 596 -0.39 6.90 -31.46
N ARG A 597 0.07 5.72 -31.07
CA ARG A 597 -0.32 4.39 -31.60
C ARG A 597 -0.15 3.34 -30.51
N GLY A 598 -0.74 2.16 -30.67
CA GLY A 598 -0.58 1.13 -29.66
C GLY A 598 -1.19 1.52 -28.32
N LEU A 599 -0.54 1.06 -27.25
CA LEU A 599 -0.89 1.40 -25.87
C LEU A 599 -0.94 2.91 -25.60
N THR A 600 -0.17 3.71 -26.32
CA THR A 600 -0.20 5.17 -26.16
C THR A 600 -1.46 5.80 -26.74
N ALA A 601 -2.13 5.17 -27.71
CA ALA A 601 -3.39 5.62 -28.33
C ALA A 601 -4.65 5.18 -27.56
N LEU A 602 -4.52 4.32 -26.53
CA LEU A 602 -5.66 3.84 -25.71
C LEU A 602 -6.56 4.96 -25.20
N LEU A 603 -5.94 6.08 -24.81
CA LEU A 603 -6.63 7.28 -24.40
C LEU A 603 -7.04 8.07 -25.65
N GLY A 604 -8.33 8.15 -25.93
CA GLY A 604 -8.85 8.88 -27.09
C GLY A 604 -8.68 10.40 -26.97
N PRO A 605 -9.01 11.17 -28.01
CA PRO A 605 -9.02 12.64 -27.96
C PRO A 605 -10.08 13.18 -27.00
N PRO A 606 -9.87 14.38 -26.40
CA PRO A 606 -10.82 14.95 -25.46
C PRO A 606 -12.22 15.09 -26.08
N SER A 607 -13.21 14.44 -25.47
CA SER A 607 -14.56 14.29 -26.03
C SER A 607 -15.64 14.43 -24.94
N PRO A 608 -16.88 14.82 -25.29
CA PRO A 608 -17.97 14.91 -24.32
C PRO A 608 -18.15 13.60 -23.55
N MET A 609 -18.28 13.67 -22.23
CA MET A 609 -18.43 12.51 -21.35
C MET A 609 -19.86 12.40 -20.80
N GLY A 610 -20.79 11.85 -21.60
CA GLY A 610 -22.21 11.76 -21.28
C GLY A 610 -22.58 10.65 -20.28
N THR A 611 -21.71 9.68 -20.05
CA THR A 611 -21.88 8.61 -19.05
C THR A 611 -21.75 9.16 -17.62
N LEU A 612 -21.01 10.25 -17.41
CA LEU A 612 -20.90 10.95 -16.12
C LEU A 612 -22.23 11.51 -15.60
N ASP A 613 -23.20 11.74 -16.48
CA ASP A 613 -24.53 12.21 -16.08
C ASP A 613 -25.35 11.15 -15.34
N PHE A 614 -24.90 9.90 -15.29
CA PHE A 614 -25.49 8.88 -14.41
C PHE A 614 -24.88 8.86 -13.00
N VAL A 615 -23.86 9.68 -12.72
CA VAL A 615 -23.19 9.77 -11.41
C VAL A 615 -23.76 10.94 -10.62
N SER A 616 -24.06 10.75 -9.35
CA SER A 616 -24.58 11.80 -8.47
C SER A 616 -23.47 12.72 -7.96
N PRO A 617 -23.78 13.97 -7.59
CA PRO A 617 -22.85 14.87 -6.91
C PRO A 617 -22.27 14.32 -5.60
N THR A 618 -22.95 13.37 -4.96
CA THR A 618 -22.54 12.76 -3.68
C THR A 618 -21.67 11.52 -3.85
N ALA A 619 -21.27 11.18 -5.08
CA ALA A 619 -20.36 10.08 -5.33
C ALA A 619 -19.05 10.25 -4.56
N SER A 620 -18.58 9.16 -3.95
CA SER A 620 -17.29 9.11 -3.26
C SER A 620 -16.13 8.99 -4.22
N PHE A 621 -16.38 8.40 -5.39
CA PHE A 621 -15.38 8.13 -6.42
C PHE A 621 -16.06 8.03 -7.78
N ALA A 622 -15.43 8.57 -8.82
CA ALA A 622 -15.80 8.34 -10.19
C ALA A 622 -14.57 8.37 -11.09
N VAL A 623 -14.49 7.46 -12.05
CA VAL A 623 -13.50 7.46 -13.13
C VAL A 623 -14.27 7.38 -14.42
N SER A 624 -13.96 8.28 -15.34
CA SER A 624 -14.50 8.28 -16.70
C SER A 624 -13.35 8.29 -17.68
N PHE A 625 -13.46 7.58 -18.79
CA PHE A 625 -12.47 7.62 -19.85
C PHE A 625 -13.12 7.38 -21.20
N VAL A 626 -12.51 7.99 -22.20
CA VAL A 626 -12.84 7.91 -23.61
C VAL A 626 -11.71 7.15 -24.32
N VAL A 627 -12.15 6.22 -25.13
CA VAL A 627 -11.37 5.32 -25.96
C VAL A 627 -11.69 5.69 -27.41
N GLU A 628 -10.67 5.80 -28.26
CA GLU A 628 -10.86 6.25 -29.65
C GLU A 628 -11.61 5.21 -30.49
N ASP A 629 -11.11 3.97 -30.55
CA ASP A 629 -11.79 2.84 -31.17
C ASP A 629 -11.59 1.57 -30.30
N PRO A 630 -12.64 1.10 -29.60
CA PRO A 630 -12.55 -0.12 -28.78
C PRO A 630 -12.15 -1.38 -29.56
N GLN A 631 -12.47 -1.48 -30.86
CA GLN A 631 -12.09 -2.63 -31.67
C GLN A 631 -10.62 -2.61 -32.02
N GLU A 632 -10.09 -1.47 -32.48
CA GLU A 632 -8.66 -1.33 -32.81
C GLU A 632 -7.80 -1.60 -31.57
N ILE A 633 -8.22 -1.05 -30.43
CA ILE A 633 -7.54 -1.23 -29.15
C ILE A 633 -7.57 -2.68 -28.68
N LEU A 634 -8.71 -3.36 -28.83
CA LEU A 634 -8.77 -4.79 -28.54
C LEU A 634 -7.80 -5.55 -29.43
N GLN A 635 -7.76 -5.28 -30.74
CA GLN A 635 -6.84 -5.96 -31.67
C GLN A 635 -5.38 -5.74 -31.28
N GLU A 636 -5.01 -4.51 -30.90
CA GLU A 636 -3.66 -4.20 -30.40
C GLU A 636 -3.33 -5.00 -29.13
N LEU A 637 -4.24 -5.05 -28.15
CA LEU A 637 -4.06 -5.83 -26.91
C LEU A 637 -3.93 -7.33 -27.18
N LEU A 638 -4.74 -7.88 -28.10
CA LEU A 638 -4.65 -9.28 -28.51
C LEU A 638 -3.31 -9.57 -29.19
N SER A 639 -2.83 -8.66 -30.05
CA SER A 639 -1.51 -8.80 -30.72
C SER A 639 -0.32 -8.73 -29.75
N LEU A 640 -0.47 -7.96 -28.66
CA LEU A 640 0.52 -7.90 -27.58
C LEU A 640 0.49 -9.18 -26.74
N ALA A 641 -0.70 -9.69 -26.42
CA ALA A 641 -0.86 -10.95 -25.70
C ALA A 641 -0.28 -12.13 -26.48
N GLU A 642 -0.56 -12.23 -27.78
CA GLU A 642 0.02 -13.25 -28.68
C GLU A 642 1.56 -13.23 -28.67
N SER A 643 2.17 -12.04 -28.64
CA SER A 643 3.63 -11.95 -28.63
C SER A 643 4.29 -12.38 -27.31
N HIS A 644 3.53 -12.44 -26.21
CA HIS A 644 4.03 -12.90 -24.91
C HIS A 644 3.62 -14.35 -24.61
N ASP A 645 2.49 -14.81 -25.14
CA ASP A 645 2.00 -16.17 -25.04
C ASP A 645 1.57 -16.71 -26.43
N PRO A 646 2.41 -17.55 -27.06
CA PRO A 646 2.09 -18.16 -28.35
C PRO A 646 0.83 -19.05 -28.33
N GLY A 647 0.36 -19.49 -27.16
CA GLY A 647 -0.87 -20.26 -27.00
C GLY A 647 -2.14 -19.41 -26.91
N PHE A 648 -2.00 -18.09 -26.79
CA PHE A 648 -3.12 -17.18 -26.58
C PHE A 648 -4.13 -17.19 -27.74
N THR A 649 -3.63 -17.16 -28.99
CA THR A 649 -4.48 -17.17 -30.19
C THR A 649 -5.35 -18.43 -30.24
N GLN A 650 -4.78 -19.59 -29.95
CA GLN A 650 -5.55 -20.84 -29.86
C GLN A 650 -6.59 -20.77 -28.75
N GLY A 651 -6.24 -20.26 -27.57
CA GLY A 651 -7.19 -20.10 -26.45
C GLY A 651 -8.34 -19.15 -26.78
N LEU A 652 -8.09 -18.08 -27.53
CA LEU A 652 -9.12 -17.17 -28.02
C LEU A 652 -10.02 -17.87 -29.05
N GLU A 653 -9.46 -18.57 -30.04
CA GLU A 653 -10.23 -19.33 -31.03
C GLU A 653 -11.10 -20.42 -30.38
N ASP A 654 -10.53 -21.14 -29.41
CA ASP A 654 -11.24 -22.14 -28.63
C ASP A 654 -12.41 -21.48 -27.88
N PHE A 655 -12.17 -20.33 -27.23
CA PHE A 655 -13.23 -19.58 -26.56
C PHE A 655 -14.34 -19.13 -27.53
N GLU A 656 -13.99 -18.52 -28.66
CA GLU A 656 -14.97 -18.02 -29.64
C GLU A 656 -15.78 -19.17 -30.25
N SER A 657 -15.13 -20.30 -30.55
CA SER A 657 -15.80 -21.49 -31.09
C SER A 657 -16.73 -22.16 -30.08
N GLU A 658 -16.33 -22.22 -28.81
CA GLU A 658 -17.12 -22.85 -27.74
C GLU A 658 -18.27 -21.96 -27.24
N THR A 659 -18.11 -20.64 -27.28
CA THR A 659 -19.14 -19.68 -26.81
C THR A 659 -20.04 -19.20 -27.94
N GLY A 660 -19.58 -19.28 -29.19
CA GLY A 660 -20.27 -18.69 -30.35
C GLY A 660 -20.31 -17.15 -30.30
N VAL A 661 -19.36 -16.54 -29.59
CA VAL A 661 -19.20 -15.09 -29.41
C VAL A 661 -17.85 -14.69 -30.02
N ASN A 662 -17.88 -13.81 -31.01
CA ASN A 662 -16.65 -13.20 -31.52
C ASN A 662 -16.31 -11.96 -30.69
N VAL A 663 -15.19 -11.95 -29.98
CA VAL A 663 -14.87 -10.90 -28.99
C VAL A 663 -14.74 -9.52 -29.67
N SER A 664 -14.20 -9.47 -30.88
CA SER A 664 -14.09 -8.21 -31.62
C SER A 664 -15.44 -7.69 -32.09
N GLN A 665 -16.27 -8.52 -32.73
CA GLN A 665 -17.51 -8.09 -33.37
C GLN A 665 -18.72 -8.08 -32.43
N ASP A 666 -18.83 -9.03 -31.51
CA ASP A 666 -19.99 -9.20 -30.63
C ASP A 666 -19.84 -8.46 -29.29
N LEU A 667 -18.61 -8.07 -28.91
CA LEU A 667 -18.33 -7.26 -27.72
C LEU A 667 -17.75 -5.89 -28.07
N ALA A 668 -16.50 -5.82 -28.55
CA ALA A 668 -15.81 -4.54 -28.73
C ALA A 668 -16.54 -3.59 -29.70
N ALA A 669 -17.05 -4.11 -30.82
CA ALA A 669 -17.80 -3.32 -31.79
C ALA A 669 -19.13 -2.76 -31.25
N GLN A 670 -19.68 -3.36 -30.20
CA GLN A 670 -20.95 -2.95 -29.61
C GLN A 670 -20.77 -1.88 -28.54
N LEU A 671 -19.55 -1.73 -28.01
CA LEU A 671 -19.21 -0.68 -27.08
C LEU A 671 -18.92 0.62 -27.83
N GLY A 672 -19.41 1.72 -27.28
CA GLY A 672 -18.95 3.05 -27.66
C GLY A 672 -17.57 3.35 -27.07
N GLY A 673 -17.13 4.59 -27.26
CA GLY A 673 -15.81 5.03 -26.79
C GLY A 673 -15.80 5.37 -25.30
N GLU A 674 -16.95 5.56 -24.66
CA GLU A 674 -17.01 6.13 -23.31
C GLU A 674 -17.41 5.13 -22.22
N VAL A 675 -16.65 5.10 -21.12
CA VAL A 675 -16.99 4.32 -19.92
C VAL A 675 -16.77 5.13 -18.65
N THR A 676 -17.71 5.04 -17.72
CA THR A 676 -17.61 5.56 -16.37
C THR A 676 -17.85 4.47 -15.33
N LEU A 677 -16.98 4.44 -14.31
CA LEU A 677 -17.12 3.63 -13.10
C LEU A 677 -17.22 4.55 -11.89
N ALA A 678 -18.17 4.32 -10.99
CA ALA A 678 -18.37 5.16 -9.82
C ALA A 678 -18.72 4.36 -8.56
N LEU A 679 -18.35 4.89 -7.40
CA LEU A 679 -18.88 4.51 -6.09
C LEU A 679 -19.79 5.63 -5.61
N ASP A 680 -21.10 5.40 -5.69
CA ASP A 680 -22.11 6.42 -5.55
C ASP A 680 -23.23 5.97 -4.63
N GLY A 681 -22.91 6.01 -3.33
CA GLY A 681 -23.76 5.57 -2.24
C GLY A 681 -22.95 4.88 -1.13
N PRO A 682 -23.62 4.17 -0.22
CA PRO A 682 -22.97 3.43 0.86
C PRO A 682 -21.96 2.38 0.36
N ILE A 683 -20.88 2.20 1.10
CA ILE A 683 -19.82 1.22 0.80
C ILE A 683 -20.10 -0.14 1.46
N LEU A 684 -20.92 -0.15 2.51
CA LEU A 684 -21.28 -1.34 3.29
C LEU A 684 -22.81 -1.50 3.40
N PRO A 685 -23.32 -2.74 3.52
CA PRO A 685 -22.60 -4.00 3.41
C PRO A 685 -22.25 -4.39 1.96
N THR A 686 -23.00 -3.88 0.97
CA THR A 686 -22.71 -4.02 -0.46
C THR A 686 -22.34 -2.65 -1.01
N PRO A 687 -21.16 -2.49 -1.65
CA PRO A 687 -20.75 -1.20 -2.17
C PRO A 687 -21.66 -0.77 -3.32
N SER A 688 -22.10 0.49 -3.29
CA SER A 688 -22.97 1.10 -4.32
C SER A 688 -22.17 1.47 -5.58
N TRP A 689 -21.55 0.46 -6.20
CA TRP A 689 -20.83 0.64 -7.45
C TRP A 689 -21.80 0.84 -8.61
N LYS A 690 -21.36 1.61 -9.60
CA LYS A 690 -22.05 1.81 -10.88
C LYS A 690 -21.07 1.75 -12.03
N VAL A 691 -21.51 1.15 -13.11
CA VAL A 691 -20.84 1.20 -14.41
C VAL A 691 -21.83 1.77 -15.41
N SER A 692 -21.41 2.78 -16.16
CA SER A 692 -22.13 3.30 -17.31
C SER A 692 -21.20 3.29 -18.51
N ALA A 693 -21.58 2.57 -19.55
CA ALA A 693 -20.79 2.47 -20.78
C ALA A 693 -21.66 2.86 -21.97
N GLU A 694 -21.11 3.61 -22.91
CA GLU A 694 -21.75 3.89 -24.19
C GLU A 694 -21.89 2.57 -24.97
N VAL A 695 -23.03 2.38 -25.63
CA VAL A 695 -23.35 1.16 -26.38
C VAL A 695 -23.97 1.53 -27.73
N ASN A 696 -23.33 1.09 -28.80
CA ASN A 696 -23.76 1.34 -30.18
C ASN A 696 -25.02 0.53 -30.55
N ASP A 697 -25.06 -0.75 -30.16
CA ASP A 697 -26.21 -1.64 -30.38
C ASP A 697 -26.55 -2.42 -29.09
N PRO A 698 -27.48 -1.88 -28.28
CA PRO A 698 -27.96 -2.54 -27.06
C PRO A 698 -28.52 -3.95 -27.28
N ALA A 699 -29.22 -4.17 -28.40
CA ALA A 699 -29.87 -5.44 -28.67
C ALA A 699 -28.85 -6.53 -28.98
N ARG A 700 -27.81 -6.19 -29.76
CA ARG A 700 -26.71 -7.11 -30.06
C ARG A 700 -25.88 -7.41 -28.82
N LEU A 701 -25.53 -6.39 -28.02
CA LEU A 701 -24.78 -6.60 -26.78
C LEU A 701 -25.55 -7.48 -25.79
N GLU A 702 -26.86 -7.28 -25.66
CA GLU A 702 -27.73 -8.12 -24.83
C GLU A 702 -27.74 -9.58 -25.31
N ALA A 703 -27.90 -9.82 -26.61
CA ALA A 703 -27.85 -11.17 -27.18
C ALA A 703 -26.48 -11.84 -26.92
N THR A 704 -25.39 -11.07 -26.92
CA THR A 704 -24.06 -11.56 -26.56
C THR A 704 -23.99 -11.95 -25.08
N ILE A 705 -24.53 -11.13 -24.17
CA ILE A 705 -24.60 -11.44 -22.73
C ILE A 705 -25.39 -12.74 -22.49
N GLU A 706 -26.53 -12.91 -23.15
CA GLU A 706 -27.32 -14.15 -23.06
C GLU A 706 -26.53 -15.39 -23.49
N LYS A 707 -25.80 -15.30 -24.61
CA LYS A 707 -24.93 -16.38 -25.09
C LYS A 707 -23.83 -16.72 -24.08
N LEU A 708 -23.18 -15.71 -23.50
CA LEU A 708 -22.13 -15.89 -22.49
C LEU A 708 -22.69 -16.57 -21.23
N VAL A 709 -23.86 -16.14 -20.76
CA VAL A 709 -24.55 -16.77 -19.61
C VAL A 709 -24.92 -18.23 -19.93
N ALA A 710 -25.45 -18.50 -21.12
CA ALA A 710 -25.79 -19.84 -21.56
C ALA A 710 -24.56 -20.75 -21.66
N SER A 711 -23.45 -20.27 -22.25
CA SER A 711 -22.20 -21.03 -22.38
C SER A 711 -21.53 -21.28 -21.03
N TYR A 712 -21.58 -20.29 -20.11
CA TYR A 712 -21.14 -20.48 -18.73
C TYR A 712 -21.94 -21.60 -18.06
N ASN A 713 -23.26 -21.55 -18.13
CA ASN A 713 -24.14 -22.55 -17.51
C ASN A 713 -24.01 -23.94 -18.14
N SER A 714 -23.67 -24.05 -19.43
CA SER A 714 -23.46 -25.35 -20.07
C SER A 714 -22.17 -26.04 -19.62
N LYS A 715 -21.19 -25.29 -19.11
CA LYS A 715 -19.91 -25.79 -18.62
C LYS A 715 -19.78 -25.77 -17.09
N ALA A 716 -20.68 -25.06 -16.41
CA ALA A 716 -20.66 -24.89 -14.98
C ALA A 716 -20.82 -26.23 -14.25
N ASP A 717 -19.89 -26.51 -13.34
CA ASP A 717 -20.00 -27.62 -12.40
C ASP A 717 -20.54 -27.16 -11.04
N ALA A 718 -20.73 -28.11 -10.12
CA ALA A 718 -21.23 -27.83 -8.78
C ALA A 718 -20.32 -26.91 -7.95
N LYS A 719 -19.08 -26.63 -8.37
CA LYS A 719 -18.14 -25.72 -7.69
C LYS A 719 -18.15 -24.32 -8.30
N ALA A 720 -18.33 -24.23 -9.62
CA ALA A 720 -18.39 -22.98 -10.37
C ALA A 720 -19.65 -22.15 -10.03
N GLY A 721 -20.77 -22.82 -9.76
CA GLY A 721 -22.06 -22.18 -9.51
C GLY A 721 -22.84 -21.89 -10.80
N THR A 722 -24.00 -21.26 -10.71
CA THR A 722 -24.85 -20.94 -11.88
C THR A 722 -25.10 -19.45 -12.01
N LEU A 723 -25.34 -19.01 -13.25
CA LEU A 723 -25.76 -17.65 -13.58
C LEU A 723 -27.21 -17.69 -14.03
N ASN A 724 -28.09 -16.88 -13.43
CA ASN A 724 -29.47 -16.76 -13.87
C ASN A 724 -29.74 -15.35 -14.32
N LEU A 725 -30.01 -15.18 -15.62
CA LEU A 725 -30.35 -13.89 -16.20
C LEU A 725 -31.87 -13.81 -16.37
N THR A 726 -32.50 -12.85 -15.71
CA THR A 726 -33.92 -12.57 -15.84
C THR A 726 -34.15 -11.19 -16.45
N LYS A 727 -35.29 -11.01 -17.10
CA LYS A 727 -35.71 -9.77 -17.75
C LYS A 727 -37.04 -9.31 -17.17
N GLN A 728 -37.17 -8.02 -16.93
CA GLN A 728 -38.40 -7.42 -16.41
C GLN A 728 -38.65 -6.06 -17.07
N ASP A 729 -39.77 -5.95 -17.77
CA ASP A 729 -40.24 -4.67 -18.30
C ASP A 729 -40.94 -3.84 -17.23
N ALA A 730 -40.56 -2.57 -17.11
CA ALA A 730 -41.22 -1.60 -16.23
C ALA A 730 -40.95 -0.17 -16.71
N ASP A 731 -41.96 0.70 -16.62
CA ASP A 731 -41.86 2.13 -16.98
C ASP A 731 -41.30 2.37 -18.40
N GLY A 732 -41.64 1.48 -19.35
CA GLY A 732 -41.18 1.55 -20.73
C GLY A 732 -39.71 1.16 -20.93
N ARG A 733 -39.09 0.50 -19.96
CA ARG A 733 -37.70 0.04 -19.99
C ARG A 733 -37.60 -1.42 -19.59
N THR A 734 -36.65 -2.13 -20.18
CA THR A 734 -36.34 -3.50 -19.81
C THR A 734 -35.17 -3.50 -18.83
N PHE A 735 -35.41 -3.98 -17.62
CA PHE A 735 -34.37 -4.23 -16.63
C PHE A 735 -33.95 -5.68 -16.70
N TYR A 736 -32.65 -5.91 -16.54
CA TYR A 736 -32.04 -7.22 -16.58
C TYR A 736 -31.38 -7.49 -15.24
N THR A 737 -31.61 -8.67 -14.68
CA THR A 737 -31.06 -9.05 -13.38
C THR A 737 -30.26 -10.33 -13.57
N LEU A 738 -28.95 -10.25 -13.36
CA LEU A 738 -28.04 -11.38 -13.36
C LEU A 738 -27.78 -11.83 -11.92
N GLN A 739 -28.39 -12.94 -11.52
CA GLN A 739 -28.12 -13.58 -10.24
C GLN A 739 -26.92 -14.53 -10.35
N ILE A 740 -25.98 -14.38 -9.43
CA ILE A 740 -24.73 -15.13 -9.38
C ILE A 740 -24.81 -16.09 -8.20
N ASN A 741 -25.12 -17.36 -8.49
CA ASN A 741 -25.29 -18.39 -7.48
C ASN A 741 -24.01 -19.21 -7.34
N ARG A 742 -23.06 -18.74 -6.52
CA ARG A 742 -21.81 -19.46 -6.24
C ARG A 742 -21.79 -20.09 -4.84
N PRO A 743 -21.59 -21.41 -4.71
CA PRO A 743 -21.57 -22.10 -3.41
C PRO A 743 -20.42 -21.67 -2.49
N THR A 744 -19.31 -21.19 -3.06
CA THR A 744 -18.08 -20.80 -2.37
C THR A 744 -17.76 -19.32 -2.51
N ALA A 745 -18.79 -18.47 -2.67
CA ALA A 745 -18.60 -17.03 -2.74
C ALA A 745 -17.92 -16.50 -1.46
N ALA A 746 -16.87 -15.69 -1.62
CA ALA A 746 -16.28 -14.96 -0.51
C ALA A 746 -17.33 -14.01 0.11
N PRO A 747 -17.29 -13.73 1.43
CA PRO A 747 -18.15 -12.72 2.05
C PRO A 747 -18.02 -11.38 1.30
N GLY A 748 -19.16 -10.83 0.83
CA GLY A 748 -19.21 -9.57 0.09
C GLY A 748 -19.09 -9.68 -1.43
N ALA A 749 -18.95 -10.88 -2.00
CA ALA A 749 -19.04 -11.05 -3.45
C ALA A 749 -20.45 -10.66 -3.95
N PRO A 750 -20.57 -9.99 -5.11
CA PRO A 750 -21.87 -9.63 -5.66
C PRO A 750 -22.65 -10.90 -5.99
N THR A 751 -23.84 -11.02 -5.40
CA THR A 751 -24.80 -12.11 -5.67
C THR A 751 -25.79 -11.72 -6.77
N GLU A 752 -25.85 -10.44 -7.11
CA GLU A 752 -26.82 -9.87 -8.04
C GLU A 752 -26.18 -8.67 -8.76
N ILE A 753 -26.40 -8.58 -10.06
CA ILE A 753 -26.08 -7.43 -10.90
C ILE A 753 -27.33 -7.07 -11.68
N ASP A 754 -27.84 -5.86 -11.47
CA ASP A 754 -28.91 -5.30 -12.29
C ASP A 754 -28.31 -4.40 -13.36
N TYR A 755 -28.86 -4.45 -14.57
CA TYR A 755 -28.52 -3.49 -15.62
C TYR A 755 -29.72 -3.11 -16.49
N VAL A 756 -29.58 -1.98 -17.18
CA VAL A 756 -30.59 -1.40 -18.07
C VAL A 756 -29.92 -0.64 -19.19
N PHE A 757 -30.50 -0.71 -20.38
CA PHE A 757 -30.09 0.15 -21.50
C PHE A 757 -30.94 1.42 -21.52
N VAL A 758 -30.28 2.58 -21.48
CA VAL A 758 -30.91 3.90 -21.41
C VAL A 758 -30.10 4.92 -22.20
N ASP A 759 -30.76 5.68 -23.08
CA ASP A 759 -30.15 6.80 -23.82
C ASP A 759 -28.84 6.43 -24.53
N GLY A 760 -28.75 5.23 -25.13
CA GLY A 760 -27.53 4.74 -25.80
C GLY A 760 -26.44 4.25 -24.84
N ASN A 761 -26.75 4.03 -23.56
CA ASN A 761 -25.80 3.57 -22.55
C ASN A 761 -26.29 2.30 -21.86
N LEU A 762 -25.37 1.40 -21.54
CA LEU A 762 -25.56 0.33 -20.56
C LEU A 762 -25.27 0.89 -19.17
N LEU A 763 -26.26 0.87 -18.27
CA LEU A 763 -26.07 1.21 -16.87
C LEU A 763 -26.21 -0.06 -16.01
N ALA A 764 -25.18 -0.41 -15.25
CA ALA A 764 -25.12 -1.59 -14.38
C ALA A 764 -24.79 -1.21 -12.92
N ALA A 765 -25.40 -1.92 -11.97
CA ALA A 765 -25.30 -1.66 -10.53
C ALA A 765 -25.64 -2.94 -9.73
N PRO A 766 -25.33 -3.00 -8.41
CA PRO A 766 -25.71 -4.13 -7.56
C PRO A 766 -27.19 -4.17 -7.19
N SER A 767 -27.98 -3.16 -7.53
CA SER A 767 -29.42 -3.15 -7.30
C SER A 767 -30.17 -2.28 -8.29
N ARG A 768 -31.38 -2.70 -8.64
CA ARG A 768 -32.32 -1.95 -9.47
C ARG A 768 -32.68 -0.58 -8.89
N ALA A 769 -32.75 -0.47 -7.57
CA ALA A 769 -33.02 0.81 -6.90
C ALA A 769 -31.94 1.86 -7.22
N LEU A 770 -30.67 1.44 -7.30
CA LEU A 770 -29.56 2.34 -7.65
C LEU A 770 -29.62 2.77 -9.13
N LEU A 771 -30.04 1.88 -10.03
CA LEU A 771 -30.27 2.23 -11.44
C LEU A 771 -31.38 3.29 -11.59
N LEU A 772 -32.53 3.05 -10.94
CA LEU A 772 -33.66 3.98 -10.97
C LEU A 772 -33.29 5.35 -10.40
N SER A 773 -32.57 5.37 -9.27
CA SER A 773 -32.05 6.61 -8.66
C SER A 773 -31.14 7.37 -9.64
N SER A 774 -30.25 6.66 -10.35
CA SER A 774 -29.31 7.27 -11.31
C SER A 774 -30.03 7.84 -12.54
N ILE A 775 -31.02 7.13 -13.07
CA ILE A 775 -31.87 7.61 -14.16
C ILE A 775 -32.66 8.86 -13.71
N GLN A 776 -33.20 8.83 -12.50
CA GLN A 776 -33.93 9.96 -11.93
C GLN A 776 -33.03 11.18 -11.76
N ASN A 777 -31.82 10.99 -11.23
CA ASN A 777 -30.82 12.05 -11.04
C ASN A 777 -30.44 12.71 -12.37
N ARG A 778 -30.25 11.91 -13.42
CA ARG A 778 -30.01 12.43 -14.79
C ARG A 778 -31.20 13.27 -15.27
N ASN A 779 -32.42 12.77 -15.12
CA ASN A 779 -33.64 13.47 -15.54
C ASN A 779 -33.85 14.80 -14.78
N THR A 780 -33.47 14.87 -13.50
CA THR A 780 -33.55 16.08 -12.67
C THR A 780 -32.30 16.96 -12.77
N GLN A 781 -31.32 16.59 -13.58
CA GLN A 781 -30.02 17.27 -13.72
C GLN A 781 -29.22 17.35 -12.40
N TYR A 782 -29.49 16.46 -11.46
CA TYR A 782 -28.71 16.29 -10.23
C TYR A 782 -27.52 15.34 -10.49
N THR A 783 -26.54 15.80 -11.28
CA THR A 783 -25.41 14.99 -11.76
C THR A 783 -24.06 15.55 -11.33
N LEU A 784 -23.05 14.68 -11.22
CA LEU A 784 -21.68 15.04 -10.83
C LEU A 784 -21.10 16.11 -11.76
N ALA A 785 -21.22 15.91 -13.08
CA ALA A 785 -20.71 16.81 -14.11
C ALA A 785 -21.29 18.24 -14.01
N ARG A 786 -22.47 18.40 -13.39
CA ARG A 786 -23.15 19.69 -13.20
C ARG A 786 -22.95 20.28 -11.81
N SER A 787 -22.25 19.60 -10.91
CA SER A 787 -22.05 20.08 -9.55
C SER A 787 -21.04 21.24 -9.49
N SER A 788 -21.26 22.17 -8.55
CA SER A 788 -20.32 23.27 -8.28
C SER A 788 -18.97 22.76 -7.77
N ASP A 789 -18.97 21.64 -7.04
CA ASP A 789 -17.75 21.03 -6.54
C ASP A 789 -16.89 20.45 -7.66
N PHE A 790 -17.51 19.77 -8.62
CA PHE A 790 -16.82 19.27 -9.81
C PHE A 790 -16.30 20.41 -10.69
N SER A 791 -17.18 21.33 -11.08
CA SER A 791 -16.82 22.44 -11.98
C SER A 791 -15.75 23.37 -11.41
N SER A 792 -15.73 23.60 -10.10
CA SER A 792 -14.72 24.43 -9.45
C SER A 792 -13.32 23.80 -9.40
N ARG A 793 -13.18 22.50 -9.74
CA ARG A 793 -11.94 21.72 -9.71
C ARG A 793 -11.45 21.29 -11.10
N LEU A 794 -12.19 21.65 -12.15
CA LEU A 794 -11.72 21.45 -13.51
C LEU A 794 -10.42 22.25 -13.73
N PRO A 795 -9.41 21.65 -14.38
CA PRO A 795 -8.22 22.39 -14.78
C PRO A 795 -8.59 23.60 -15.65
N ARG A 796 -7.82 24.68 -15.52
CA ARG A 796 -7.97 25.87 -16.36
C ARG A 796 -7.07 25.75 -17.58
N ASP A 797 -7.56 25.07 -18.59
CA ASP A 797 -6.83 24.88 -19.84
C ASP A 797 -7.68 25.24 -21.06
N GLY A 798 -7.15 24.97 -22.25
CA GLY A 798 -7.81 25.25 -23.52
C GLY A 798 -8.84 24.19 -23.94
N PHE A 799 -9.02 23.12 -23.17
CA PHE A 799 -9.90 22.02 -23.53
C PHE A 799 -11.31 22.23 -22.98
N THR A 800 -12.31 21.90 -23.79
CA THR A 800 -13.72 21.91 -23.34
C THR A 800 -14.14 20.60 -22.67
N ASN A 801 -13.36 19.54 -22.85
CA ASN A 801 -13.62 18.18 -22.36
C ASN A 801 -12.31 17.51 -21.92
N CYS A 802 -12.40 16.37 -21.24
CA CYS A 802 -11.26 15.52 -20.90
C CYS A 802 -11.33 14.21 -21.70
N SER A 803 -10.18 13.56 -21.92
CA SER A 803 -10.14 12.19 -22.45
C SER A 803 -10.32 11.15 -21.36
N ALA A 804 -9.83 11.44 -20.16
CA ALA A 804 -10.16 10.70 -18.96
C ALA A 804 -10.23 11.64 -17.77
N LEU A 805 -10.97 11.26 -16.74
CA LEU A 805 -10.95 11.95 -15.47
C LEU A 805 -11.15 11.01 -14.29
N VAL A 806 -10.58 11.43 -13.16
CA VAL A 806 -10.69 10.75 -11.87
C VAL A 806 -11.17 11.78 -10.85
N TYR A 807 -12.35 11.56 -10.30
CA TYR A 807 -12.95 12.33 -9.23
C TYR A 807 -12.94 11.53 -7.93
N GLN A 808 -12.50 12.13 -6.84
CA GLN A 808 -12.49 11.51 -5.52
C GLN A 808 -13.10 12.47 -4.50
N ASN A 809 -14.00 11.99 -3.66
CA ASN A 809 -14.61 12.74 -2.58
C ASN A 809 -14.48 11.95 -1.27
N LEU A 810 -13.36 12.17 -0.58
CA LEU A 810 -13.06 11.53 0.69
C LEU A 810 -14.10 11.88 1.78
N GLY A 811 -14.66 13.09 1.76
CA GLY A 811 -15.72 13.48 2.69
C GLY A 811 -16.99 12.62 2.54
N ALA A 812 -17.40 12.32 1.31
CA ALA A 812 -18.52 11.41 1.05
C ALA A 812 -18.19 9.97 1.49
N MET A 813 -16.97 9.50 1.24
CA MET A 813 -16.50 8.18 1.65
C MET A 813 -16.58 8.00 3.17
N LEU A 814 -16.10 9.01 3.92
CA LEU A 814 -16.10 9.04 5.39
C LEU A 814 -17.50 9.22 5.99
N GLY A 815 -18.45 9.81 5.27
CA GLY A 815 -19.83 10.00 5.73
C GLY A 815 -20.53 8.69 6.10
N SER A 816 -20.27 7.63 5.34
CA SER A 816 -20.83 6.30 5.61
C SER A 816 -20.29 5.64 6.91
N ALA A 817 -19.16 6.13 7.43
CA ALA A 817 -18.56 5.63 8.68
C ALA A 817 -19.11 6.34 9.94
N VAL A 818 -19.74 7.52 9.82
CA VAL A 818 -20.25 8.30 10.97
C VAL A 818 -21.46 7.62 11.64
N ASP A 819 -22.22 6.83 10.87
CA ASP A 819 -23.42 6.12 11.34
C ASP A 819 -23.11 4.77 12.03
N ILE A 820 -21.83 4.48 12.27
CA ILE A 820 -21.43 3.31 13.07
C ILE A 820 -21.78 3.59 14.55
N PRO A 821 -22.68 2.82 15.20
CA PRO A 821 -23.18 3.09 16.56
C PRO A 821 -22.12 3.06 17.67
N ILE A 822 -20.87 2.72 17.34
CA ILE A 822 -19.76 2.46 18.25
C ILE A 822 -18.88 3.72 18.44
N LEU A 823 -19.11 4.82 17.72
CA LEU A 823 -18.29 6.05 17.79
C LEU A 823 -18.61 6.93 19.02
N THR A 824 -17.58 7.33 19.77
CA THR A 824 -17.67 8.29 20.87
C THR A 824 -17.86 9.73 20.35
N PRO A 825 -18.31 10.69 21.18
CA PRO A 825 -18.48 12.09 20.75
C PRO A 825 -17.19 12.74 20.22
N ALA A 826 -16.04 12.48 20.84
CA ALA A 826 -14.75 13.01 20.41
C ALA A 826 -14.35 12.49 19.01
N GLU A 827 -14.61 11.21 18.74
CA GLU A 827 -14.29 10.59 17.46
C GLU A 827 -15.22 11.04 16.34
N LYS A 828 -16.50 11.29 16.67
CA LYS A 828 -17.43 11.93 15.73
C LYS A 828 -16.96 13.34 15.37
N GLN A 829 -16.47 14.11 16.33
CA GLN A 829 -15.93 15.46 16.07
C GLN A 829 -14.64 15.42 15.24
N ALA A 830 -13.74 14.48 15.50
CA ALA A 830 -12.52 14.28 14.72
C ALA A 830 -12.84 13.85 13.27
N LEU A 831 -13.79 12.92 13.09
CA LEU A 831 -14.23 12.47 11.78
C LEU A 831 -14.96 13.57 10.99
N GLU A 832 -15.78 14.40 11.67
CA GLU A 832 -16.38 15.58 11.06
C GLU A 832 -15.32 16.64 10.69
N THR A 833 -14.28 16.82 11.50
CA THR A 833 -13.16 17.72 11.18
C THR A 833 -12.37 17.22 9.96
N LEU A 834 -12.14 15.91 9.86
CA LEU A 834 -11.54 15.29 8.68
C LEU A 834 -12.44 15.53 7.45
N LYS A 835 -13.73 15.21 7.55
CA LYS A 835 -14.70 15.41 6.47
C LYS A 835 -14.78 16.87 6.00
N GLN A 836 -14.73 17.85 6.90
CA GLN A 836 -14.76 19.28 6.58
C GLN A 836 -13.46 19.80 5.92
N ASN A 837 -12.36 19.08 6.11
CA ASN A 837 -11.05 19.47 5.60
C ASN A 837 -10.55 18.56 4.45
N SER A 838 -11.24 17.45 4.17
CA SER A 838 -11.02 16.58 3.01
C SER A 838 -11.96 16.97 1.86
N GLY A 839 -11.55 17.96 1.06
CA GLY A 839 -12.30 18.36 -0.14
C GLY A 839 -12.16 17.34 -1.28
N PRO A 840 -13.08 17.35 -2.26
CA PRO A 840 -12.91 16.53 -3.44
C PRO A 840 -11.65 16.89 -4.24
N SER A 841 -11.13 15.92 -4.99
CA SER A 841 -10.06 16.10 -5.97
C SER A 841 -10.54 15.67 -7.35
N LEU A 842 -10.01 16.32 -8.38
CA LEU A 842 -10.30 16.01 -9.78
C LEU A 842 -8.99 16.03 -10.56
N THR A 843 -8.71 14.96 -11.29
CA THR A 843 -7.60 14.89 -12.24
C THR A 843 -8.16 14.58 -13.61
N CYS A 844 -7.81 15.38 -14.62
CA CYS A 844 -8.12 15.12 -16.01
C CYS A 844 -6.87 14.64 -16.76
N ALA A 845 -7.08 13.79 -17.76
CA ALA A 845 -6.09 13.44 -18.75
C ALA A 845 -6.63 13.77 -20.15
N TYR A 846 -5.74 14.14 -21.05
CA TYR A 846 -6.02 14.55 -22.42
C TYR A 846 -5.09 13.77 -23.34
N GLY A 847 -5.66 12.97 -24.23
CA GLY A 847 -4.94 12.22 -25.26
C GLY A 847 -5.02 12.96 -26.59
N GLU A 848 -4.22 14.00 -26.80
CA GLU A 848 -4.11 14.63 -28.12
C GLU A 848 -3.27 13.75 -29.07
N PRO A 849 -3.34 13.91 -30.40
CA PRO A 849 -2.65 13.01 -31.32
C PRO A 849 -1.15 12.81 -31.06
N GLN A 850 -0.44 13.82 -30.53
CA GLN A 850 1.01 13.74 -30.27
C GLN A 850 1.40 14.04 -28.81
N GLU A 851 0.43 14.15 -27.90
CA GLU A 851 0.73 14.35 -26.48
C GLU A 851 -0.30 13.71 -25.57
N ILE A 852 0.17 13.23 -24.42
CA ILE A 852 -0.68 12.90 -23.28
C ILE A 852 -0.40 13.93 -22.20
N THR A 853 -1.44 14.68 -21.84
CA THR A 853 -1.40 15.63 -20.74
C THR A 853 -2.22 15.09 -19.58
N ILE A 854 -1.68 15.12 -18.35
CA ILE A 854 -2.45 14.94 -17.13
C ILE A 854 -2.43 16.26 -16.36
N ALA A 855 -3.59 16.75 -15.95
CA ALA A 855 -3.72 18.00 -15.23
C ALA A 855 -4.66 17.88 -14.02
N ASN A 856 -4.36 18.64 -12.96
CA ASN A 856 -5.28 18.82 -11.84
C ASN A 856 -5.08 20.16 -11.13
N THR A 857 -6.07 20.49 -10.29
CA THR A 857 -6.02 21.63 -9.38
C THR A 857 -5.89 21.14 -7.94
N GLY A 858 -4.96 21.71 -7.17
CA GLY A 858 -4.64 21.28 -5.80
C GLY A 858 -3.50 20.28 -5.76
N ASN A 859 -3.50 19.32 -4.84
CA ASN A 859 -2.48 18.28 -4.75
C ASN A 859 -2.80 17.07 -5.65
N PHE A 860 -1.77 16.46 -6.25
CA PHE A 860 -1.91 15.26 -7.07
C PHE A 860 -2.33 14.06 -6.19
N PHE A 861 -3.59 13.66 -6.23
CA PHE A 861 -4.15 12.57 -5.40
C PHE A 861 -4.11 12.80 -3.88
N GLY A 862 -4.17 14.06 -3.40
CA GLY A 862 -4.05 14.34 -1.96
C GLY A 862 -2.65 14.07 -1.39
N LEU A 863 -1.70 13.77 -2.27
CA LEU A 863 -0.28 13.68 -2.02
C LEU A 863 0.33 14.88 -2.76
N GLY A 864 1.15 15.70 -2.10
CA GLY A 864 1.89 16.74 -2.84
C GLY A 864 2.70 16.09 -3.97
N PHE A 865 3.29 16.86 -4.88
CA PHE A 865 4.23 16.33 -5.88
C PHE A 865 5.39 15.50 -5.28
N GLY A 866 5.50 15.49 -3.95
CA GLY A 866 6.47 14.73 -3.23
C GLY A 866 6.65 13.29 -3.68
N PRO A 867 5.64 12.40 -3.61
CA PRO A 867 5.88 10.99 -3.89
C PRO A 867 6.22 10.70 -5.36
N LEU A 868 5.73 11.49 -6.32
CA LEU A 868 6.11 11.40 -7.74
C LEU A 868 7.51 11.98 -8.03
N LEU A 869 7.97 12.92 -7.20
CA LEU A 869 9.34 13.45 -7.18
C LEU A 869 10.28 12.67 -6.26
N GLY A 870 9.83 11.52 -5.74
CA GLY A 870 10.65 10.70 -4.85
C GLY A 870 10.88 11.32 -3.47
N ILE A 871 9.93 12.05 -2.89
CA ILE A 871 9.91 12.43 -1.46
C ILE A 871 9.62 11.18 -0.62
N LYS A 872 10.62 10.29 -0.59
CA LYS A 872 11.08 9.58 0.59
C LYS A 872 12.03 10.53 1.32
N GLY A 873 11.59 11.43 2.18
CA GLY A 873 12.53 12.32 2.91
C GLY A 873 13.53 13.09 2.03
N ALA A 874 13.22 13.24 0.75
CA ALA A 874 14.14 13.59 -0.31
C ALA A 874 13.55 14.76 -1.09
N GLY A 875 13.56 15.93 -0.45
CA GLY A 875 13.34 17.17 -1.18
C GLY A 875 14.45 17.38 -2.21
N VAL A 876 14.49 18.57 -2.79
CA VAL A 876 15.64 19.10 -3.56
C VAL A 876 17.00 18.86 -2.87
N LEU A 877 16.99 18.57 -1.57
CA LEU A 877 18.10 18.10 -0.73
C LEU A 877 18.49 16.61 -0.86
N ASP A 878 17.95 15.83 -1.80
CA ASP A 878 18.42 14.45 -2.11
C ASP A 878 19.07 14.33 -3.49
N LEU A 879 19.37 15.47 -4.13
CA LEU A 879 20.48 15.56 -5.10
C LEU A 879 21.85 15.48 -4.41
N LEU A 880 21.85 15.44 -3.09
CA LEU A 880 22.99 15.54 -2.20
C LEU A 880 23.62 14.15 -1.91
N PRO A 881 22.89 13.02 -1.79
CA PRO A 881 23.45 11.68 -1.95
C PRO A 881 23.89 11.36 -3.39
N LEU A 882 23.31 11.96 -4.42
CA LEU A 882 23.83 11.87 -5.80
C LEU A 882 25.20 12.57 -5.97
N LEU A 883 25.59 13.42 -5.00
CA LEU A 883 26.93 14.00 -4.87
C LEU A 883 27.85 13.15 -3.96
N LYS A 884 27.34 12.08 -3.31
CA LYS A 884 28.18 11.04 -2.70
C LYS A 884 28.50 10.03 -3.80
N GLY A 885 29.73 10.05 -4.29
CA GLY A 885 30.30 8.94 -5.05
C GLY A 885 30.20 7.64 -4.22
N GLY A 886 29.13 6.89 -4.43
CA GLY A 886 28.87 5.59 -3.83
C GLY A 886 29.04 4.51 -4.88
N ARG A 887 30.13 3.75 -4.76
CA ARG A 887 30.45 2.54 -5.52
C ARG A 887 29.27 1.55 -5.55
N GLN A 888 29.01 0.97 -6.74
CA GLN A 888 28.67 -0.46 -6.84
C GLN A 888 29.81 -1.32 -6.29
#